data_AF-A0A3D4LPD8-F1
#
_entry.id   AF-A0A3D4LPD8-F1
#
_cell.length_a   1.000
_cell.length_b   1.000
_cell.length_c   1.000
_cell.angle_alpha   90.00
_cell.angle_beta   90.00
_cell.angle_gamma   90.00
#
_symmetry.space_group_name_H-M   'P 1'
#
loop_
_entity.id
_entity.type
_entity.pdbx_description
1 polymer ?
#
loop_
_entity_poly.entity_id
_entity_poly.type
_entity_poly.pdbx_seq_one_letter_code
_entity_poly.pdbx_strand_id
1 'polypeptide(L)'
;MRKGFKKALSFVLSAAMMVSLGSGLDIAPASAADGAAGTGNTPAASTVTYGAMVAFQTNSYDFRDGYEQVAADAKYNEWLQANGKEVQPYNGVNIYKNGNGPSLYTKGDKKGTLDESTAEKAELVEGATVSDAVMSADGEYTVSIKDLDLGKDKDGNFYMLDIATNIVKDDVNSAVTAKASSIKVNGKEIATNVDLPAKGDLKKGANYKFMIANGYAPDDKTSPDPLYQAIKDNAPNTELAAPTGKFDIEVTFKIQGVDWTYVPAAPTATPVPTQAPEVTAPPEVPLSTSFDMALSANVVEALTPSAGPDVRIDPTDTTGKKVIQSAVFGSEAMKAKVTAAKSADGKALFDANTMDYIVSDSSCATISKTGEYALSVTARSDMPDITKSGAIWFPIIINGSTGVMPKDFNLKATKVVVGEGASAKEYSWTSQLMQDAKGNVRLTVNNEWATDVEKETANTIKDEIPVKKGDKITFKFYVVAEAPAPAKTATPVAVVPSSTYKAYLGFQTDDWLFRDVWHADTGLKCKDYDYTKQVAWSHEGKTNPINVTSITDATMEKNGVKYKVAITGLDVKKVSSASTKFNMLYLSTDIPLSMKGVSVKDAVLKIDGKVIKEYKVVPNKGDASKYYQFMLADAYAPADGTKDAAYPSGSELKTFPTDSIEIEYTVNGVDFNSKTIGVKKGKTFTQGNFKYKVTKAVVLSGDNKVSKGTVQVVGLSKKGKKKASLSLGATAKVTSKAAIATAASVMTYKITSVKSGAFKNSAKLKKFSFKKATNVKTLPSKVFMNCKKLKSVELSKKMKKIPAKAFMGCKKLTTIKCNAKLKSVSKTAFKKCKKKIKVTGKSKKANKKKIKKVYKKVK
;
A
#
# COMPACT_ATOMS: atom_id res chain seq x y z
N MET A 1 -20.51 57.79 32.21
CA MET A 1 -21.51 56.84 32.76
C MET A 1 -21.83 55.74 31.74
N ARG A 2 -22.05 54.52 32.22
CA ARG A 2 -22.42 53.34 31.44
C ARG A 2 -23.79 53.53 30.74
N LYS A 3 -23.89 52.96 29.52
CA LYS A 3 -25.09 52.31 28.92
C LYS A 3 -26.27 53.21 28.49
N GLY A 4 -26.24 53.56 27.21
CA GLY A 4 -27.37 53.63 26.27
C GLY A 4 -26.74 53.36 24.89
N PHE A 5 -27.28 52.59 23.95
CA PHE A 5 -28.47 52.94 23.19
C PHE A 5 -28.84 51.74 22.27
N LYS A 6 -30.13 51.58 22.00
CA LYS A 6 -30.70 50.54 21.12
C LYS A 6 -30.42 50.86 19.63
N LYS A 7 -30.31 49.78 18.84
CA LYS A 7 -30.57 49.65 17.39
C LYS A 7 -29.75 50.50 16.39
N ALA A 8 -29.37 49.82 15.30
CA ALA A 8 -29.11 50.29 13.94
C ALA A 8 -27.70 50.80 13.55
N LEU A 9 -27.17 50.17 12.50
CA LEU A 9 -26.45 50.72 11.33
C LEU A 9 -24.97 51.17 11.43
N SER A 10 -24.28 51.00 10.28
CA SER A 10 -22.96 51.50 9.84
C SER A 10 -21.75 50.69 10.34
N PHE A 11 -20.96 49.94 9.54
CA PHE A 11 -20.33 50.15 8.23
C PHE A 11 -19.25 51.25 8.22
N VAL A 12 -18.09 50.90 7.63
CA VAL A 12 -17.01 51.74 7.02
C VAL A 12 -15.71 51.99 7.81
N LEU A 13 -14.62 51.39 7.27
CA LEU A 13 -13.22 51.86 7.07
C LEU A 13 -12.37 52.29 8.29
N SER A 14 -11.03 52.21 8.31
CA SER A 14 -9.97 51.57 7.50
C SER A 14 -8.63 51.76 8.24
N ALA A 15 -7.61 51.00 7.80
CA ALA A 15 -6.16 51.31 7.67
C ALA A 15 -5.60 52.62 8.30
N ALA A 16 -4.36 52.76 8.80
CA ALA A 16 -3.07 52.11 8.58
C ALA A 16 -2.08 52.62 9.66
N MET A 17 -0.97 51.90 9.92
CA MET A 17 0.41 52.39 9.73
C MET A 17 1.46 51.42 10.32
N MET A 18 2.56 51.27 9.57
CA MET A 18 3.76 50.47 9.79
C MET A 18 4.83 51.19 10.64
N VAL A 19 5.95 50.45 10.88
CA VAL A 19 7.37 50.85 11.10
C VAL A 19 7.83 50.66 12.57
N SER A 20 8.51 49.54 12.92
CA SER A 20 9.98 49.28 13.03
C SER A 20 10.66 50.14 14.12
N LEU A 21 11.62 49.74 14.98
CA LEU A 21 12.73 48.75 15.10
C LEU A 21 12.73 48.27 16.60
N GLY A 22 13.39 47.23 17.12
CA GLY A 22 14.69 46.61 16.87
C GLY A 22 15.63 46.82 18.08
N SER A 23 15.68 45.85 19.01
CA SER A 23 16.78 45.50 19.95
C SER A 23 16.25 44.32 20.79
N GLY A 24 16.88 43.15 20.95
CA GLY A 24 18.29 42.82 21.11
C GLY A 24 18.50 42.40 22.57
N LEU A 25 18.46 41.10 22.88
CA LEU A 25 19.29 40.40 23.90
C LEU A 25 18.81 38.94 24.09
N ASP A 26 19.73 38.01 23.88
CA ASP A 26 19.68 36.60 24.29
C ASP A 26 19.86 36.44 25.80
N ILE A 27 19.16 35.47 26.40
CA ILE A 27 19.63 34.76 27.60
C ILE A 27 19.18 33.29 27.50
N ALA A 28 20.15 32.38 27.49
CA ALA A 28 19.97 30.93 27.62
C ALA A 28 19.39 30.53 29.00
N PRO A 29 19.06 29.24 29.23
CA PRO A 29 19.88 28.57 30.24
C PRO A 29 20.14 27.07 30.02
N ALA A 30 21.18 26.64 30.72
CA ALA A 30 21.76 25.31 30.81
C ALA A 30 21.03 24.34 31.77
N SER A 31 21.45 23.07 31.68
CA SER A 31 21.28 21.90 32.57
C SER A 31 21.73 22.16 34.03
N ALA A 32 21.43 21.41 35.11
CA ALA A 32 20.82 20.11 35.41
C ALA A 32 20.41 20.06 36.92
N ALA A 33 19.56 19.08 37.30
CA ALA A 33 19.45 18.29 38.57
C ALA A 33 19.54 19.01 39.96
N ASP A 34 18.89 18.61 41.06
CA ASP A 34 17.85 17.63 41.44
C ASP A 34 17.37 18.04 42.86
N GLY A 35 16.16 17.66 43.31
CA GLY A 35 15.73 17.94 44.70
C GLY A 35 14.25 17.76 45.06
N ALA A 36 13.81 16.49 45.09
CA ALA A 36 12.73 15.87 45.88
C ALA A 36 11.39 16.58 46.26
N ALA A 37 10.32 15.82 45.95
CA ALA A 37 9.10 15.54 46.74
C ALA A 37 7.95 16.58 46.80
N GLY A 38 6.84 16.23 46.13
CA GLY A 38 5.54 16.89 46.34
C GLY A 38 4.45 16.35 45.44
N THR A 39 3.57 15.54 46.01
CA THR A 39 2.56 14.73 45.32
C THR A 39 1.50 15.52 44.54
N GLY A 40 1.20 15.05 43.32
CA GLY A 40 -0.12 15.16 42.72
C GLY A 40 -0.18 16.04 41.47
N ASN A 41 -0.20 15.41 40.28
CA ASN A 41 -0.83 16.06 39.14
C ASN A 41 -1.37 15.09 38.08
N THR A 42 -2.46 15.52 37.47
CA THR A 42 -3.17 14.83 36.37
C THR A 42 -2.28 14.84 35.11
N PRO A 43 -2.16 13.76 34.30
CA PRO A 43 -1.25 13.79 33.16
C PRO A 43 -1.78 14.74 32.08
N ALA A 44 -0.95 15.69 31.67
CA ALA A 44 -1.14 16.53 30.49
C ALA A 44 -1.34 15.67 29.22
N ALA A 45 -1.97 16.22 28.19
CA ALA A 45 -2.03 15.57 26.89
C ALA A 45 -0.60 15.46 26.36
N SER A 46 -0.04 14.25 26.33
CA SER A 46 1.31 14.01 25.82
C SER A 46 1.34 14.36 24.33
N THR A 47 1.95 15.49 23.99
CA THR A 47 2.49 15.78 22.66
C THR A 47 3.40 14.63 22.26
N VAL A 48 3.24 14.12 21.03
CA VAL A 48 4.19 13.17 20.48
C VAL A 48 5.30 14.00 19.88
N THR A 49 6.53 13.77 20.33
CA THR A 49 7.72 14.38 19.75
C THR A 49 8.31 13.42 18.73
N TYR A 50 8.60 13.94 17.55
CA TYR A 50 9.39 13.27 16.53
C TYR A 50 10.79 13.87 16.52
N GLY A 51 11.77 13.12 16.06
CA GLY A 51 13.14 13.57 15.91
C GLY A 51 13.47 13.75 14.44
N ALA A 52 14.36 14.70 14.16
CA ALA A 52 15.07 14.82 12.90
C ALA A 52 16.57 15.01 13.15
N MET A 53 17.39 14.49 12.25
CA MET A 53 18.85 14.63 12.29
C MET A 53 19.40 14.83 10.88
N VAL A 54 20.62 15.38 10.78
CA VAL A 54 21.41 15.31 9.54
C VAL A 54 21.97 13.90 9.42
N ALA A 55 21.69 13.26 8.30
CA ALA A 55 22.19 11.95 7.90
C ALA A 55 23.09 12.11 6.67
N PHE A 56 24.19 11.35 6.60
CA PHE A 56 25.09 11.41 5.46
C PHE A 56 25.85 10.10 5.23
N GLN A 57 26.28 9.92 3.98
CA GLN A 57 27.18 8.88 3.50
C GLN A 57 28.16 9.49 2.49
N THR A 58 29.43 9.14 2.58
CA THR A 58 30.48 9.37 1.56
C THR A 58 30.93 8.03 0.99
N ASN A 59 31.88 8.04 0.04
CA ASN A 59 32.40 6.79 -0.53
C ASN A 59 33.10 5.88 0.49
N SER A 60 33.63 6.45 1.58
CA SER A 60 34.42 5.70 2.58
C SER A 60 33.77 5.71 3.98
N TYR A 61 32.64 6.42 4.16
CA TYR A 61 31.99 6.64 5.45
C TYR A 61 30.46 6.56 5.33
N ASP A 62 29.76 5.86 6.23
CA ASP A 62 28.29 5.71 6.21
C ASP A 62 27.67 5.74 7.62
N PHE A 63 27.52 6.90 8.24
CA PHE A 63 27.52 6.90 9.71
C PHE A 63 26.58 7.85 10.43
N ARG A 64 25.48 8.25 9.79
CA ARG A 64 24.21 8.46 10.49
C ARG A 64 23.08 8.11 9.52
N ASP A 65 22.92 6.85 9.10
CA ASP A 65 21.92 6.44 8.09
C ASP A 65 20.46 6.47 8.63
N GLY A 66 20.16 7.44 9.48
CA GLY A 66 18.87 7.72 10.09
C GLY A 66 18.53 6.85 11.28
N TYR A 67 17.25 6.85 11.64
CA TYR A 67 16.74 6.22 12.87
C TYR A 67 16.71 4.67 12.85
N GLU A 68 17.14 4.05 11.76
CA GLU A 68 17.20 2.59 11.64
C GLU A 68 18.43 2.00 12.36
N GLN A 69 19.49 2.81 12.55
CA GLN A 69 20.75 2.42 13.19
C GLN A 69 20.71 2.44 14.73
N VAL A 70 19.73 3.14 15.33
CA VAL A 70 19.60 3.33 16.79
C VAL A 70 19.66 2.03 17.59
N ALA A 71 19.09 0.94 17.07
CA ALA A 71 19.09 -0.34 17.79
C ALA A 71 20.48 -1.00 17.81
N ALA A 72 21.24 -0.87 16.71
CA ALA A 72 22.61 -1.35 16.64
C ALA A 72 23.53 -0.51 17.54
N ASP A 73 23.39 0.82 17.49
CA ASP A 73 24.18 1.75 18.32
C ASP A 73 23.91 1.59 19.81
N ALA A 74 22.66 1.34 20.21
CA ALA A 74 22.35 1.03 21.59
C ALA A 74 23.09 -0.22 22.09
N LYS A 75 23.14 -1.28 21.26
CA LYS A 75 23.88 -2.50 21.59
C LYS A 75 25.39 -2.32 21.51
N TYR A 76 25.86 -1.51 20.58
CA TYR A 76 27.27 -1.18 20.48
C TYR A 76 27.75 -0.36 21.68
N ASN A 77 26.95 0.60 22.15
CA ASN A 77 27.28 1.38 23.34
C ASN A 77 27.29 0.52 24.62
N GLU A 78 26.37 -0.45 24.74
CA GLU A 78 26.44 -1.48 25.79
C GLU A 78 27.76 -2.27 25.69
N TRP A 79 28.16 -2.65 24.48
CA TRP A 79 29.42 -3.37 24.23
C TRP A 79 30.66 -2.52 24.52
N LEU A 80 30.69 -1.24 24.15
CA LEU A 80 31.77 -0.31 24.48
C LEU A 80 31.96 -0.19 25.99
N GLN A 81 30.86 0.01 26.73
CA GLN A 81 30.89 0.07 28.19
C GLN A 81 31.39 -1.23 28.81
N ALA A 82 30.93 -2.39 28.30
CA ALA A 82 31.38 -3.70 28.76
C ALA A 82 32.87 -3.95 28.48
N ASN A 83 33.44 -3.31 27.46
CA ASN A 83 34.85 -3.40 27.07
C ASN A 83 35.69 -2.21 27.56
N GLY A 84 35.18 -1.38 28.48
CA GLY A 84 35.92 -0.25 29.04
C GLY A 84 36.23 0.88 28.07
N LYS A 85 35.51 0.98 26.94
CA LYS A 85 35.64 2.04 25.95
C LYS A 85 34.61 3.16 26.20
N GLU A 86 34.98 4.39 25.85
CA GLU A 86 34.12 5.57 26.03
C GLU A 86 32.98 5.60 24.99
N VAL A 87 31.79 6.00 25.44
CA VAL A 87 30.61 6.14 24.58
C VAL A 87 30.49 7.58 24.11
N GLN A 88 30.40 7.79 22.80
CA GLN A 88 30.29 9.14 22.23
C GLN A 88 28.91 9.77 22.53
N PRO A 89 28.87 11.08 22.86
CA PRO A 89 27.65 11.75 23.33
C PRO A 89 26.72 12.20 22.19
N TYR A 90 26.58 11.42 21.11
CA TYR A 90 25.84 11.82 19.90
C TYR A 90 24.34 11.51 19.95
N ASN A 91 23.69 11.81 21.09
CA ASN A 91 22.25 11.59 21.31
C ASN A 91 21.75 10.16 20.99
N GLY A 92 22.65 9.16 21.07
CA GLY A 92 22.33 7.75 20.86
C GLY A 92 22.41 7.26 19.41
N VAL A 93 22.94 8.07 18.48
CA VAL A 93 23.33 7.61 17.14
C VAL A 93 24.77 8.05 16.87
N ASN A 94 25.66 7.08 16.75
CA ASN A 94 27.10 7.30 16.63
C ASN A 94 27.49 7.73 15.22
N ILE A 95 28.70 8.28 15.09
CA ILE A 95 29.38 8.54 13.82
C ILE A 95 30.66 7.71 13.83
N TYR A 96 30.98 7.02 12.74
CA TYR A 96 32.10 6.09 12.67
C TYR A 96 33.14 6.52 11.64
N LYS A 97 34.38 6.03 11.79
CA LYS A 97 35.44 6.13 10.80
C LYS A 97 35.54 4.79 10.06
N ASN A 98 35.74 4.86 8.75
CA ASN A 98 36.07 3.71 7.89
C ASN A 98 34.99 2.60 7.71
N GLY A 99 34.06 2.85 6.79
CA GLY A 99 33.35 1.86 5.98
C GLY A 99 32.48 0.74 6.58
N ASN A 100 32.49 0.40 7.88
CA ASN A 100 31.58 -0.62 8.44
C ASN A 100 31.22 -0.37 9.92
N GLY A 101 29.98 0.06 10.17
CA GLY A 101 29.45 0.25 11.52
C GLY A 101 29.01 -1.07 12.17
N PRO A 102 28.69 -1.06 13.48
CA PRO A 102 28.19 -2.23 14.17
C PRO A 102 26.84 -2.67 13.59
N SER A 103 26.63 -3.98 13.49
CA SER A 103 25.41 -4.56 12.94
C SER A 103 24.71 -5.50 13.92
N LEU A 104 23.41 -5.71 13.74
CA LEU A 104 22.64 -6.73 14.47
C LEU A 104 22.44 -7.96 13.58
N TYR A 105 22.55 -9.15 14.15
CA TYR A 105 22.16 -10.38 13.46
C TYR A 105 20.67 -10.34 13.10
N THR A 106 20.33 -10.74 11.88
CA THR A 106 18.95 -10.65 11.35
C THR A 106 18.27 -12.01 11.15
N LYS A 107 18.98 -13.13 11.39
CA LYS A 107 18.53 -14.51 11.10
C LYS A 107 18.55 -15.40 12.35
N GLY A 108 17.55 -16.29 12.45
CA GLY A 108 17.48 -17.34 13.47
C GLY A 108 17.34 -16.83 14.91
N ASP A 109 17.80 -17.63 15.87
CA ASP A 109 17.70 -17.37 17.32
C ASP A 109 18.54 -16.18 17.80
N LYS A 110 19.47 -15.71 16.96
CA LYS A 110 20.33 -14.55 17.24
C LYS A 110 19.73 -13.23 16.74
N LYS A 111 18.49 -13.22 16.26
CA LYS A 111 17.88 -11.99 15.75
C LYS A 111 17.87 -10.87 16.79
N GLY A 112 18.54 -9.75 16.48
CA GLY A 112 18.62 -8.57 17.33
C GLY A 112 19.77 -8.58 18.35
N THR A 113 20.69 -9.55 18.28
CA THR A 113 21.95 -9.50 19.03
C THR A 113 23.03 -8.80 18.21
N LEU A 114 23.97 -8.12 18.88
CA LEU A 114 25.11 -7.45 18.24
C LEU A 114 26.04 -8.48 17.58
N ASP A 115 26.47 -8.21 16.36
CA ASP A 115 27.58 -8.94 15.74
C ASP A 115 28.91 -8.36 16.24
N GLU A 116 29.51 -9.04 17.22
CA GLU A 116 30.75 -8.60 17.87
C GLU A 116 31.90 -8.42 16.87
N SER A 117 31.93 -9.19 15.77
CA SER A 117 32.98 -9.06 14.74
C SER A 117 32.91 -7.72 13.99
N THR A 118 31.72 -7.13 13.89
CA THR A 118 31.51 -5.80 13.31
C THR A 118 31.71 -4.70 14.35
N ALA A 119 31.38 -4.98 15.62
CA ALA A 119 31.64 -4.07 16.74
C ALA A 119 33.14 -3.85 16.97
N GLU A 120 33.96 -4.90 16.89
CA GLU A 120 35.41 -4.80 17.07
C GLU A 120 36.11 -3.91 16.04
N LYS A 121 35.57 -3.88 14.81
CA LYS A 121 36.12 -3.10 13.68
C LYS A 121 35.58 -1.67 13.61
N ALA A 122 34.56 -1.34 14.41
CA ALA A 122 33.92 -0.04 14.36
C ALA A 122 34.77 1.01 15.08
N GLU A 123 35.22 2.03 14.35
CA GLU A 123 35.95 3.17 14.91
C GLU A 123 35.01 4.37 15.03
N LEU A 124 35.07 5.15 16.12
CA LEU A 124 34.19 6.31 16.29
C LEU A 124 34.85 7.60 15.77
N VAL A 125 34.05 8.49 15.17
CA VAL A 125 34.46 9.88 15.00
C VAL A 125 34.39 10.56 16.35
N GLU A 126 35.47 11.23 16.73
CA GLU A 126 35.60 11.94 18.00
C GLU A 126 35.60 13.45 17.77
N GLY A 127 35.09 14.20 18.75
CA GLY A 127 35.19 15.66 18.78
C GLY A 127 34.16 16.42 17.94
N ALA A 128 33.30 15.74 17.18
CA ALA A 128 32.17 16.39 16.51
C ALA A 128 31.06 16.73 17.53
N THR A 129 30.27 17.76 17.27
CA THR A 129 29.08 18.09 18.07
C THR A 129 27.83 17.98 17.21
N VAL A 130 26.83 17.21 17.65
CA VAL A 130 25.57 17.03 16.91
C VAL A 130 24.42 17.80 17.57
N SER A 131 23.59 18.42 16.73
CA SER A 131 22.36 19.09 17.15
C SER A 131 21.18 18.51 16.36
N ASP A 132 20.40 17.66 17.02
CA ASP A 132 19.20 17.05 16.45
C ASP A 132 17.95 17.85 16.84
N ALA A 133 16.93 17.85 15.98
CA ALA A 133 15.70 18.58 16.22
C ALA A 133 14.63 17.69 16.86
N VAL A 134 14.03 18.17 17.96
CA VAL A 134 12.82 17.58 18.53
C VAL A 134 11.60 18.34 18.01
N MET A 135 10.86 17.70 17.11
CA MET A 135 9.71 18.28 16.43
C MET A 135 8.41 17.90 17.12
N SER A 136 7.50 18.85 17.29
CA SER A 136 6.18 18.62 17.93
C SER A 136 5.00 19.29 17.23
N ALA A 137 5.26 20.04 16.17
CA ALA A 137 4.27 20.72 15.33
C ALA A 137 4.82 20.98 13.92
N ASP A 138 3.95 21.26 12.95
CA ASP A 138 4.39 21.76 11.65
C ASP A 138 5.11 23.08 11.90
N GLY A 139 6.30 23.24 11.34
CA GLY A 139 7.19 24.32 11.75
C GLY A 139 8.56 24.20 11.09
N GLU A 140 9.39 25.18 11.42
CA GLU A 140 10.77 25.28 10.97
C GLU A 140 11.70 24.79 12.08
N TYR A 141 12.70 24.01 11.69
CA TYR A 141 13.63 23.33 12.59
C TYR A 141 15.03 23.36 11.98
N THR A 142 16.04 23.35 12.84
CA THR A 142 17.46 23.32 12.43
C THR A 142 18.12 22.08 13.01
N VAL A 143 18.88 21.40 12.17
CA VAL A 143 19.75 20.27 12.55
C VAL A 143 21.17 20.57 12.09
N SER A 144 22.18 20.13 12.85
CA SER A 144 23.57 20.37 12.49
C SER A 144 24.56 19.34 13.04
N ILE A 145 25.71 19.27 12.38
CA ILE A 145 26.92 18.60 12.85
C ILE A 145 28.03 19.64 12.78
N LYS A 146 28.75 19.86 13.88
CA LYS A 146 29.87 20.79 13.97
C LYS A 146 31.16 20.05 14.25
N ASP A 147 32.28 20.62 13.81
CA ASP A 147 33.62 20.05 14.00
C ASP A 147 33.75 18.62 13.44
N LEU A 148 33.00 18.30 12.38
CA LEU A 148 33.05 16.98 11.73
C LEU A 148 34.40 16.82 11.04
N ASP A 149 35.17 15.81 11.45
CA ASP A 149 36.46 15.45 10.85
C ASP A 149 36.38 14.04 10.27
N LEU A 150 36.35 13.97 8.93
CA LEU A 150 36.35 12.71 8.17
C LEU A 150 37.76 12.24 7.80
N GLY A 151 38.82 12.80 8.39
CA GLY A 151 40.20 12.35 8.17
C GLY A 151 40.86 12.86 6.88
N LYS A 152 42.08 12.35 6.60
CA LYS A 152 42.98 12.81 5.52
C LYS A 152 42.82 12.08 4.20
N ASP A 153 42.12 10.95 4.19
CA ASP A 153 41.83 10.24 2.94
C ASP A 153 40.83 11.09 2.16
N LYS A 154 41.13 11.30 0.88
CA LYS A 154 40.42 12.22 -0.03
C LYS A 154 38.98 11.76 -0.25
N ASP A 155 38.12 11.97 0.73
CA ASP A 155 36.72 11.59 0.67
C ASP A 155 36.02 12.37 -0.43
N GLY A 156 35.83 11.66 -1.55
CA GLY A 156 35.01 12.08 -2.66
C GLY A 156 33.56 12.18 -2.18
N ASN A 157 33.05 13.40 -2.16
CA ASN A 157 31.65 13.80 -2.22
C ASN A 157 30.64 13.16 -1.25
N PHE A 158 29.63 13.93 -0.88
CA PHE A 158 28.45 13.39 -0.21
C PHE A 158 27.67 12.52 -1.18
N TYR A 159 27.81 11.22 -1.00
CA TYR A 159 27.08 10.21 -1.73
C TYR A 159 25.61 10.17 -1.31
N MET A 160 25.34 10.31 -0.01
CA MET A 160 24.04 10.73 0.50
C MET A 160 24.20 11.89 1.48
N LEU A 161 23.26 12.83 1.45
CA LEU A 161 23.07 13.85 2.48
C LEU A 161 21.56 14.08 2.60
N ASP A 162 20.98 13.88 3.77
CA ASP A 162 19.54 13.97 3.97
C ASP A 162 19.14 14.41 5.38
N ILE A 163 17.86 14.73 5.51
CA ILE A 163 17.20 14.93 6.79
C ILE A 163 16.43 13.65 7.14
N ALA A 164 17.02 12.84 8.01
CA ALA A 164 16.39 11.62 8.49
C ALA A 164 15.45 11.92 9.65
N THR A 165 14.25 11.33 9.63
CA THR A 165 13.24 11.52 10.68
C THR A 165 12.76 10.18 11.22
N ASN A 166 12.21 10.14 12.44
CA ASN A 166 11.51 8.95 12.95
C ASN A 166 10.00 8.98 12.63
N ILE A 167 9.61 9.74 11.61
CA ILE A 167 8.23 9.81 11.13
C ILE A 167 8.00 8.63 10.19
N VAL A 168 7.13 7.72 10.58
CA VAL A 168 6.81 6.52 9.79
C VAL A 168 5.83 6.83 8.66
N LYS A 169 6.13 6.42 7.43
CA LYS A 169 5.20 6.47 6.28
C LYS A 169 4.09 5.44 6.45
N ASP A 170 2.85 5.89 6.55
CA ASP A 170 1.68 5.02 6.61
C ASP A 170 0.39 5.71 6.16
N ASP A 171 -0.78 5.14 6.47
CA ASP A 171 -2.08 5.70 6.07
C ASP A 171 -2.40 7.04 6.78
N VAL A 172 -1.69 7.37 7.85
CA VAL A 172 -1.85 8.60 8.64
C VAL A 172 -0.86 9.65 8.15
N ASN A 173 0.42 9.31 8.12
CA ASN A 173 1.51 10.15 7.61
C ASN A 173 1.83 9.73 6.17
N SER A 174 0.88 9.88 5.24
CA SER A 174 1.05 9.41 3.85
C SER A 174 1.67 10.43 2.90
N ALA A 175 1.66 11.71 3.29
CA ALA A 175 2.02 12.86 2.45
C ALA A 175 2.76 13.93 3.28
N VAL A 176 3.76 13.52 4.05
CA VAL A 176 4.67 14.45 4.75
C VAL A 176 5.63 15.06 3.74
N THR A 177 5.85 16.37 3.83
CA THR A 177 6.73 17.13 2.93
C THR A 177 7.72 17.96 3.75
N ALA A 178 8.93 18.16 3.22
CA ALA A 178 9.94 19.04 3.79
C ALA A 178 10.44 20.05 2.75
N LYS A 179 10.78 21.25 3.22
CA LYS A 179 11.37 22.31 2.40
C LYS A 179 12.53 22.94 3.17
N ALA A 180 13.74 22.94 2.63
CA ALA A 180 14.87 23.61 3.26
C ALA A 180 14.77 25.12 3.04
N SER A 181 14.85 25.89 4.12
CA SER A 181 14.99 27.34 4.04
C SER A 181 16.46 27.73 3.84
N SER A 182 17.41 26.98 4.44
CA SER A 182 18.84 27.16 4.25
C SER A 182 19.58 25.83 4.44
N ILE A 183 20.57 25.59 3.58
CA ILE A 183 21.51 24.46 3.65
C ILE A 183 22.92 25.02 3.58
N LYS A 184 23.75 24.75 4.60
CA LYS A 184 25.13 25.20 4.67
C LYS A 184 26.09 24.05 4.91
N VAL A 185 27.21 24.08 4.20
CA VAL A 185 28.35 23.18 4.39
C VAL A 185 29.60 24.04 4.55
N ASN A 186 30.30 23.86 5.67
CA ASN A 186 31.45 24.66 6.09
C ASN A 186 31.19 26.17 6.03
N GLY A 187 30.03 26.61 6.56
CA GLY A 187 29.59 28.00 6.54
C GLY A 187 29.13 28.53 5.17
N LYS A 188 29.39 27.82 4.06
CA LYS A 188 28.94 28.20 2.72
C LYS A 188 27.49 27.76 2.51
N GLU A 189 26.62 28.71 2.17
CA GLU A 189 25.24 28.41 1.79
C GLU A 189 25.20 27.79 0.39
N ILE A 190 24.72 26.54 0.30
CA ILE A 190 24.70 25.76 -0.93
C ILE A 190 23.31 25.74 -1.58
N ALA A 191 22.24 25.97 -0.80
CA ALA A 191 20.90 26.19 -1.31
C ALA A 191 19.98 26.88 -0.30
N THR A 192 18.98 27.59 -0.82
CA THR A 192 17.92 28.23 -0.04
C THR A 192 16.56 28.00 -0.67
N ASN A 193 15.54 27.88 0.19
CA ASN A 193 14.13 27.77 -0.23
C ASN A 193 13.86 26.64 -1.26
N VAL A 194 14.52 25.49 -1.10
CA VAL A 194 14.40 24.31 -1.98
C VAL A 194 13.48 23.26 -1.37
N ASP A 195 12.61 22.66 -2.19
CA ASP A 195 11.81 21.51 -1.78
C ASP A 195 12.71 20.28 -1.66
N LEU A 196 12.59 19.53 -0.57
CA LEU A 196 13.37 18.32 -0.35
C LEU A 196 12.50 17.11 -0.67
N PRO A 197 12.84 16.32 -1.71
CA PRO A 197 12.09 15.11 -2.01
C PRO A 197 12.28 14.05 -0.93
N ALA A 198 11.20 13.34 -0.61
CA ALA A 198 11.32 12.14 0.21
C ALA A 198 11.97 11.02 -0.62
N LYS A 199 12.80 10.19 0.01
CA LYS A 199 13.40 9.00 -0.63
C LYS A 199 12.33 8.16 -1.35
N GLY A 200 12.60 7.75 -2.59
CA GLY A 200 11.58 7.22 -3.50
C GLY A 200 11.00 5.85 -3.13
N ASP A 201 11.84 4.93 -2.69
CA ASP A 201 11.47 3.57 -2.28
C ASP A 201 10.86 3.49 -0.86
N LEU A 202 10.30 4.59 -0.36
CA LEU A 202 9.75 4.66 0.99
C LEU A 202 8.49 3.78 1.11
N LYS A 203 8.68 2.53 1.55
CA LYS A 203 7.62 1.55 1.81
C LYS A 203 6.80 1.95 3.05
N LYS A 204 5.56 1.45 3.12
CA LYS A 204 4.74 1.61 4.32
C LYS A 204 5.42 0.96 5.53
N GLY A 205 5.67 1.74 6.57
CA GLY A 205 6.39 1.31 7.77
C GLY A 205 7.82 1.82 7.87
N ALA A 206 8.40 2.36 6.79
CA ALA A 206 9.71 2.98 6.78
C ALA A 206 9.67 4.44 7.28
N ASN A 207 10.83 4.94 7.72
CA ASN A 207 11.02 6.30 8.24
C ASN A 207 11.28 7.30 7.11
N TYR A 208 10.64 8.47 7.14
CA TYR A 208 10.88 9.53 6.14
C TYR A 208 12.33 10.03 6.21
N LYS A 209 13.01 9.97 5.06
CA LYS A 209 14.31 10.62 4.76
C LYS A 209 14.06 11.65 3.65
N PHE A 210 14.47 12.91 3.85
CA PHE A 210 14.30 13.99 2.88
C PHE A 210 15.65 14.37 2.27
N MET A 211 15.82 14.05 0.99
CA MET A 211 17.12 13.99 0.33
C MET A 211 17.61 15.38 -0.10
N ILE A 212 18.87 15.69 0.22
CA ILE A 212 19.62 16.86 -0.26
C ILE A 212 20.59 16.40 -1.36
N ALA A 213 21.34 15.34 -1.09
CA ALA A 213 22.17 14.63 -2.06
C ALA A 213 21.78 13.15 -2.09
N ASN A 214 21.66 12.54 -3.27
CA ASN A 214 21.39 11.11 -3.40
C ASN A 214 22.07 10.51 -4.64
N GLY A 215 23.16 9.78 -4.43
CA GLY A 215 23.84 9.01 -5.47
C GLY A 215 23.02 7.84 -6.04
N TYR A 216 21.98 7.39 -5.33
CA TYR A 216 21.09 6.30 -5.76
C TYR A 216 19.76 6.77 -6.36
N ALA A 217 19.53 8.08 -6.51
CA ALA A 217 18.22 8.62 -6.93
C ALA A 217 17.62 7.96 -8.19
N PRO A 218 18.41 7.62 -9.24
CA PRO A 218 17.89 6.90 -10.40
C PRO A 218 17.33 5.50 -10.06
N ASP A 219 17.96 4.77 -9.14
CA ASP A 219 17.61 3.40 -8.79
C ASP A 219 16.52 3.33 -7.70
N ASP A 220 16.58 4.23 -6.73
CA ASP A 220 15.65 4.26 -5.59
C ASP A 220 14.39 5.11 -5.84
N LYS A 221 14.24 5.64 -7.06
CA LYS A 221 13.06 6.35 -7.57
C LYS A 221 12.70 7.62 -6.80
N THR A 222 13.66 8.26 -6.13
CA THR A 222 13.44 9.55 -5.44
C THR A 222 12.91 10.57 -6.45
N SER A 223 11.73 11.15 -6.19
CA SER A 223 11.08 12.10 -7.11
C SER A 223 10.23 13.14 -6.35
N PRO A 224 10.37 14.46 -6.62
CA PRO A 224 11.31 15.06 -7.59
C PRO A 224 12.78 14.78 -7.26
N ASP A 225 13.68 15.08 -8.19
CA ASP A 225 15.11 14.84 -8.01
C ASP A 225 15.67 15.67 -6.84
N PRO A 226 16.61 15.14 -6.04
CA PRO A 226 17.28 15.92 -5.01
C PRO A 226 18.18 16.99 -5.61
N LEU A 227 18.64 17.91 -4.76
CA LEU A 227 19.47 19.05 -5.20
C LEU A 227 20.78 18.60 -5.85
N TYR A 228 21.37 17.52 -5.35
CA TYR A 228 22.57 16.90 -5.92
C TYR A 228 22.32 15.41 -6.17
N GLN A 229 22.64 14.92 -7.37
CA GLN A 229 22.43 13.52 -7.74
C GLN A 229 23.50 13.03 -8.71
N ALA A 230 23.64 11.70 -8.84
CA ALA A 230 24.61 11.11 -9.75
C ALA A 230 24.26 11.36 -11.23
N ILE A 231 25.27 11.66 -12.05
CA ILE A 231 25.17 11.83 -13.50
C ILE A 231 25.43 10.47 -14.17
N LYS A 232 24.43 9.57 -14.16
CA LYS A 232 24.42 8.21 -14.78
C LYS A 232 25.37 7.14 -14.19
N ASP A 233 24.96 5.88 -14.37
CA ASP A 233 25.73 4.62 -14.22
C ASP A 233 26.52 4.42 -12.91
N ASN A 234 25.84 4.40 -11.76
CA ASN A 234 26.48 4.11 -10.45
C ASN A 234 27.74 4.94 -10.15
N ALA A 235 27.94 6.07 -10.84
CA ALA A 235 29.01 6.99 -10.53
C ALA A 235 28.69 7.73 -9.22
N PRO A 236 29.68 7.96 -8.34
CA PRO A 236 29.46 8.74 -7.13
C PRO A 236 28.88 10.11 -7.48
N ASN A 237 28.02 10.67 -6.62
CA ASN A 237 27.61 12.07 -6.75
C ASN A 237 28.88 12.92 -6.87
N THR A 238 29.10 13.59 -8.00
CA THR A 238 30.32 14.41 -8.23
C THR A 238 30.13 15.87 -7.86
N GLU A 239 28.93 16.28 -7.46
CA GLU A 239 28.54 17.69 -7.44
C GLU A 239 28.62 18.34 -6.04
N LEU A 240 28.54 17.56 -4.96
CA LEU A 240 28.68 18.08 -3.59
C LEU A 240 29.88 17.45 -2.87
N ALA A 241 31.03 18.12 -2.93
CA ALA A 241 32.25 17.70 -2.26
C ALA A 241 32.13 17.78 -0.73
N ALA A 242 32.62 16.74 -0.03
CA ALA A 242 32.86 16.81 1.40
C ALA A 242 34.12 17.68 1.65
N PRO A 243 34.04 18.71 2.51
CA PRO A 243 35.21 19.53 2.83
C PRO A 243 36.33 18.69 3.48
N THR A 244 37.58 19.04 3.18
CA THR A 244 38.75 18.44 3.84
C THR A 244 38.98 19.06 5.22
N GLY A 245 39.40 18.25 6.21
CA GLY A 245 39.63 18.70 7.57
C GLY A 245 38.32 18.85 8.37
N LYS A 246 38.33 19.68 9.42
CA LYS A 246 37.13 19.94 10.23
C LYS A 246 36.16 20.86 9.51
N PHE A 247 34.88 20.48 9.46
CA PHE A 247 33.84 21.31 8.87
C PHE A 247 32.48 21.12 9.54
N ASP A 248 31.56 22.05 9.24
CA ASP A 248 30.19 22.04 9.75
C ASP A 248 29.17 21.68 8.66
N ILE A 249 28.07 21.04 9.05
CA ILE A 249 26.86 20.89 8.24
C ILE A 249 25.70 21.49 9.03
N GLU A 250 24.94 22.41 8.42
CA GLU A 250 23.75 23.02 9.03
C GLU A 250 22.59 23.03 8.03
N VAL A 251 21.44 22.49 8.45
CA VAL A 251 20.23 22.46 7.62
C VAL A 251 19.06 23.02 8.41
N THR A 252 18.47 24.12 7.92
CA THR A 252 17.21 24.66 8.42
C THR A 252 16.10 24.33 7.44
N PHE A 253 15.04 23.69 7.93
CA PHE A 253 13.98 23.16 7.10
C PHE A 253 12.61 23.26 7.76
N LYS A 254 11.59 23.39 6.93
CA LYS A 254 10.19 23.39 7.31
C LYS A 254 9.56 22.06 6.97
N ILE A 255 8.90 21.44 7.95
CA ILE A 255 8.17 20.19 7.78
C ILE A 255 6.65 20.42 7.89
N GLN A 256 5.88 19.74 7.04
CA GLN A 256 4.42 19.85 7.01
C GLN A 256 3.74 18.50 6.76
N GLY A 257 2.50 18.38 7.22
CA GLY A 257 1.65 17.23 6.92
C GLY A 257 1.79 16.04 7.88
N VAL A 258 2.46 16.24 9.01
CA VAL A 258 2.61 15.22 10.07
C VAL A 258 1.40 15.24 11.01
N ASP A 259 0.85 14.07 11.38
CA ASP A 259 -0.09 13.99 12.51
C ASP A 259 0.70 13.93 13.83
N TRP A 260 0.97 15.10 14.43
CA TRP A 260 1.68 15.27 15.72
C TRP A 260 1.00 14.63 16.95
N THR A 261 -0.14 13.95 16.75
CA THR A 261 -0.83 13.18 17.79
C THR A 261 -0.78 11.68 17.53
N TYR A 262 -0.21 11.27 16.40
CA TYR A 262 -0.03 9.90 15.99
C TYR A 262 1.18 9.32 16.73
N VAL A 263 0.99 8.16 17.36
CA VAL A 263 2.10 7.36 17.88
C VAL A 263 2.10 6.11 17.01
N PRO A 264 3.13 5.89 16.18
CA PRO A 264 3.28 4.66 15.43
C PRO A 264 3.14 3.46 16.38
N ALA A 265 2.45 2.41 15.96
CA ALA A 265 2.44 1.20 16.77
C ALA A 265 3.86 0.63 16.76
N ALA A 266 4.51 0.54 17.92
CA ALA A 266 5.77 -0.20 18.04
C ALA A 266 5.59 -1.58 17.39
N PRO A 267 6.56 -2.08 16.61
CA PRO A 267 6.48 -3.39 15.98
C PRO A 267 6.27 -4.42 17.09
N THR A 268 5.05 -4.95 17.20
CA THR A 268 4.74 -6.00 18.16
C THR A 268 5.21 -7.32 17.56
N ALA A 269 6.16 -7.98 18.23
CA ALA A 269 6.41 -9.41 18.04
C ALA A 269 5.06 -10.15 18.03
N THR A 270 4.80 -10.89 16.96
CA THR A 270 3.50 -11.50 16.70
C THR A 270 3.26 -12.64 17.69
N PRO A 271 2.17 -12.62 18.49
CA PRO A 271 1.83 -13.76 19.32
C PRO A 271 0.99 -14.78 18.52
N VAL A 272 1.39 -16.05 18.61
CA VAL A 272 0.76 -17.22 17.98
C VAL A 272 -0.76 -17.29 18.28
N PRO A 273 -1.65 -17.44 17.29
CA PRO A 273 -3.10 -17.55 17.52
C PRO A 273 -3.56 -19.00 17.75
N THR A 274 -4.17 -19.25 18.90
CA THR A 274 -4.87 -20.50 19.22
C THR A 274 -6.29 -20.51 18.62
N GLN A 275 -6.45 -21.33 17.56
CA GLN A 275 -7.67 -21.93 16.98
C GLN A 275 -8.64 -21.07 16.14
N ALA A 276 -8.80 -21.46 14.86
CA ALA A 276 -9.70 -20.91 13.83
C ALA A 276 -11.11 -21.57 13.86
N PRO A 277 -12.16 -20.94 13.28
CA PRO A 277 -13.52 -21.49 13.24
C PRO A 277 -13.74 -22.48 12.08
N GLU A 278 -14.42 -23.60 12.35
CA GLU A 278 -14.84 -24.60 11.34
C GLU A 278 -15.72 -23.99 10.23
N VAL A 279 -15.45 -24.41 9.00
CA VAL A 279 -16.16 -24.09 7.75
C VAL A 279 -16.87 -25.36 7.30
N THR A 280 -18.17 -25.28 6.99
CA THR A 280 -18.93 -26.36 6.35
C THR A 280 -18.55 -26.45 4.87
N ALA A 281 -18.24 -27.67 4.40
CA ALA A 281 -17.78 -27.94 3.03
C ALA A 281 -18.78 -27.48 1.94
N PRO A 282 -18.31 -27.03 0.77
CA PRO A 282 -19.17 -26.69 -0.38
C PRO A 282 -19.89 -27.94 -0.96
N PRO A 283 -21.07 -27.78 -1.59
CA PRO A 283 -21.76 -28.89 -2.27
C PRO A 283 -20.98 -29.42 -3.49
N GLU A 284 -21.11 -30.72 -3.78
CA GLU A 284 -20.50 -31.39 -4.94
C GLU A 284 -21.30 -31.14 -6.22
N VAL A 285 -20.64 -30.63 -7.25
CA VAL A 285 -21.22 -30.29 -8.56
C VAL A 285 -20.25 -30.79 -9.65
N PRO A 286 -20.71 -31.54 -10.67
CA PRO A 286 -19.84 -31.97 -11.77
C PRO A 286 -19.18 -30.79 -12.50
N LEU A 287 -17.91 -30.96 -12.89
CA LEU A 287 -17.18 -30.00 -13.73
C LEU A 287 -17.41 -30.30 -15.21
N SER A 288 -17.40 -29.24 -16.03
CA SER A 288 -17.50 -29.37 -17.49
C SER A 288 -16.22 -29.95 -18.10
N THR A 289 -15.08 -29.71 -17.45
CA THR A 289 -13.79 -30.27 -17.83
C THR A 289 -13.14 -30.91 -16.61
N SER A 290 -12.91 -32.22 -16.66
CA SER A 290 -12.09 -32.88 -15.64
C SER A 290 -10.63 -32.53 -15.84
N PHE A 291 -9.86 -32.56 -14.75
CA PHE A 291 -8.44 -32.25 -14.79
C PHE A 291 -7.65 -33.16 -13.85
N ASP A 292 -6.37 -33.28 -14.13
CA ASP A 292 -5.46 -34.11 -13.35
C ASP A 292 -4.54 -33.23 -12.49
N MET A 293 -4.28 -33.69 -11.27
CA MET A 293 -3.33 -33.07 -10.34
C MET A 293 -2.36 -34.13 -9.82
N ALA A 294 -1.07 -33.80 -9.76
CA ALA A 294 -0.04 -34.60 -9.10
C ALA A 294 0.77 -33.71 -8.16
N LEU A 295 1.34 -34.27 -7.09
CA LEU A 295 2.26 -33.54 -6.22
C LEU A 295 3.64 -33.48 -6.90
N SER A 296 4.20 -32.29 -7.02
CA SER A 296 5.56 -32.07 -7.53
C SER A 296 6.41 -31.39 -6.45
N ALA A 297 7.62 -31.90 -6.23
CA ALA A 297 8.57 -31.28 -5.32
C ALA A 297 9.97 -31.26 -5.94
N ASN A 298 10.71 -30.18 -5.71
CA ASN A 298 12.06 -29.99 -6.23
C ASN A 298 12.96 -29.55 -5.07
N VAL A 299 14.09 -30.22 -4.86
CA VAL A 299 15.07 -29.96 -3.77
C VAL A 299 14.42 -29.83 -2.37
N VAL A 300 13.49 -30.73 -2.02
CA VAL A 300 12.85 -30.78 -0.69
C VAL A 300 13.14 -32.12 -0.06
N GLU A 301 14.18 -32.25 0.77
CA GLU A 301 14.71 -33.53 1.28
C GLU A 301 13.68 -34.44 2.00
N ALA A 302 12.66 -33.88 2.65
CA ALA A 302 11.58 -34.69 3.22
C ALA A 302 10.73 -35.37 2.14
N LEU A 303 10.65 -34.76 0.97
CA LEU A 303 9.89 -35.25 -0.18
C LEU A 303 10.80 -35.94 -1.19
N THR A 304 12.04 -35.50 -1.39
CA THR A 304 13.03 -35.99 -2.37
C THR A 304 14.19 -36.70 -1.63
N PRO A 305 14.71 -37.86 -2.08
CA PRO A 305 15.70 -38.60 -1.30
C PRO A 305 17.07 -37.90 -1.36
N SER A 306 17.70 -37.65 -0.21
CA SER A 306 19.04 -37.04 -0.12
C SER A 306 20.20 -38.03 -0.35
N ALA A 307 19.92 -39.34 -0.38
CA ALA A 307 20.83 -40.43 -0.76
C ALA A 307 20.02 -41.67 -1.20
N GLY A 308 20.58 -42.49 -2.11
CA GLY A 308 19.95 -43.73 -2.61
C GLY A 308 20.17 -43.95 -4.12
N PRO A 309 19.76 -45.12 -4.67
CA PRO A 309 19.92 -45.43 -6.10
C PRO A 309 19.13 -44.51 -7.05
N ASP A 310 18.16 -43.74 -6.51
CA ASP A 310 17.26 -42.84 -7.24
C ASP A 310 17.66 -41.36 -7.09
N VAL A 311 18.97 -41.07 -6.93
CA VAL A 311 19.50 -39.71 -6.82
C VAL A 311 20.32 -39.40 -8.05
N ARG A 312 19.84 -38.50 -8.92
CA ARG A 312 20.54 -38.15 -10.17
C ARG A 312 21.45 -36.92 -9.99
N ILE A 313 22.68 -37.00 -10.47
CA ILE A 313 23.69 -35.93 -10.41
C ILE A 313 23.75 -35.23 -11.78
N ASP A 314 23.84 -33.89 -11.81
CA ASP A 314 24.04 -33.13 -13.04
C ASP A 314 25.40 -33.52 -13.67
N PRO A 315 25.42 -34.11 -14.88
CA PRO A 315 26.66 -34.56 -15.50
C PRO A 315 27.57 -33.41 -15.97
N THR A 316 27.08 -32.16 -15.95
CA THR A 316 27.84 -30.96 -16.35
C THR A 316 28.45 -30.20 -15.17
N ASP A 317 28.14 -30.62 -13.93
CA ASP A 317 28.66 -29.97 -12.72
C ASP A 317 29.95 -30.65 -12.22
N THR A 318 31.08 -29.96 -12.40
CA THR A 318 32.40 -30.40 -11.93
C THR A 318 32.63 -30.19 -10.43
N THR A 319 31.69 -29.55 -9.71
CA THR A 319 31.83 -29.22 -8.28
C THR A 319 31.26 -30.28 -7.34
N GLY A 320 30.59 -31.31 -7.89
CA GLY A 320 30.01 -32.43 -7.13
C GLY A 320 28.86 -32.04 -6.19
N LYS A 321 28.26 -30.86 -6.35
CA LYS A 321 27.26 -30.30 -5.41
C LYS A 321 25.85 -30.16 -5.98
N LYS A 322 25.63 -30.23 -7.29
CA LYS A 322 24.29 -30.17 -7.89
C LYS A 322 23.72 -31.56 -8.16
N VAL A 323 23.00 -32.06 -7.17
CA VAL A 323 22.03 -33.15 -7.35
C VAL A 323 20.81 -32.56 -8.08
N ILE A 324 20.45 -33.09 -9.25
CA ILE A 324 19.20 -32.74 -9.94
C ILE A 324 18.09 -33.61 -9.35
N GLN A 325 17.13 -33.03 -8.64
CA GLN A 325 15.90 -33.74 -8.29
C GLN A 325 14.68 -32.83 -8.40
N SER A 326 13.99 -32.92 -9.53
CA SER A 326 12.57 -32.60 -9.54
C SER A 326 11.79 -33.90 -9.51
N ALA A 327 11.20 -34.23 -8.37
CA ALA A 327 10.46 -35.47 -8.19
C ALA A 327 8.95 -35.24 -8.30
N VAL A 328 8.28 -36.09 -9.08
CA VAL A 328 6.82 -36.14 -9.14
C VAL A 328 6.34 -37.31 -8.30
N PHE A 329 5.43 -37.04 -7.37
CA PHE A 329 4.77 -38.02 -6.53
C PHE A 329 3.35 -38.21 -7.07
N GLY A 330 3.04 -39.41 -7.57
CA GLY A 330 1.72 -39.72 -8.11
C GLY A 330 1.40 -41.20 -8.14
N SER A 331 0.43 -41.63 -8.96
CA SER A 331 0.11 -43.05 -9.22
C SER A 331 0.61 -43.50 -10.59
N GLU A 332 0.83 -44.80 -10.82
CA GLU A 332 1.28 -45.32 -12.12
C GLU A 332 0.37 -44.89 -13.29
N ALA A 333 -0.94 -44.75 -13.06
CA ALA A 333 -1.86 -44.20 -14.05
C ALA A 333 -1.60 -42.70 -14.33
N MET A 334 -1.29 -41.93 -13.29
CA MET A 334 -0.95 -40.51 -13.40
C MET A 334 0.42 -40.29 -14.06
N LYS A 335 1.37 -41.23 -13.90
CA LYS A 335 2.69 -41.18 -14.53
C LYS A 335 2.57 -40.99 -16.03
N ALA A 336 1.79 -41.82 -16.71
CA ALA A 336 1.56 -41.74 -18.16
C ALA A 336 1.00 -40.37 -18.58
N LYS A 337 0.08 -39.81 -17.78
CA LYS A 337 -0.51 -38.50 -18.05
C LYS A 337 0.48 -37.35 -17.85
N VAL A 338 1.30 -37.40 -16.80
CA VAL A 338 2.29 -36.37 -16.49
C VAL A 338 3.46 -36.41 -17.46
N THR A 339 3.94 -37.60 -17.84
CA THR A 339 5.02 -37.77 -18.83
C THR A 339 4.59 -37.34 -20.23
N ALA A 340 3.30 -37.50 -20.57
CA ALA A 340 2.73 -37.04 -21.84
C ALA A 340 2.33 -35.56 -21.81
N ALA A 341 2.19 -34.95 -20.62
CA ALA A 341 1.73 -33.59 -20.48
C ALA A 341 2.79 -32.59 -20.94
N LYS A 342 2.33 -31.48 -21.52
CA LYS A 342 3.17 -30.36 -21.95
C LYS A 342 2.98 -29.13 -21.08
N SER A 343 4.08 -28.44 -20.80
CA SER A 343 4.05 -27.08 -20.27
C SER A 343 3.44 -26.11 -21.28
N ALA A 344 3.12 -24.90 -20.83
CA ALA A 344 2.52 -23.86 -21.66
C ALA A 344 3.41 -23.44 -22.86
N ASP A 345 4.73 -23.57 -22.74
CA ASP A 345 5.72 -23.36 -23.82
C ASP A 345 5.92 -24.62 -24.70
N GLY A 346 5.07 -25.64 -24.55
CA GLY A 346 5.06 -26.84 -25.40
C GLY A 346 6.12 -27.89 -25.07
N LYS A 347 6.94 -27.68 -24.03
CA LYS A 347 7.94 -28.65 -23.57
C LYS A 347 7.30 -29.76 -22.74
N ALA A 348 7.97 -30.90 -22.59
CA ALA A 348 7.50 -31.95 -21.69
C ALA A 348 7.45 -31.40 -20.25
N LEU A 349 6.33 -31.59 -19.57
CA LEU A 349 6.15 -31.18 -18.19
C LEU A 349 7.08 -31.96 -17.25
N PHE A 350 7.35 -33.22 -17.61
CA PHE A 350 8.24 -34.12 -16.91
C PHE A 350 9.21 -34.74 -17.92
N ASP A 351 10.51 -34.64 -17.64
CA ASP A 351 11.55 -35.30 -18.40
C ASP A 351 12.11 -36.47 -17.58
N ALA A 352 11.80 -37.70 -18.02
CA ALA A 352 12.25 -38.92 -17.35
C ALA A 352 13.78 -39.08 -17.34
N ASN A 353 14.50 -38.30 -18.15
CA ASN A 353 15.95 -38.26 -18.15
C ASN A 353 16.51 -37.22 -17.18
N THR A 354 15.73 -36.38 -16.52
CA THR A 354 16.25 -35.42 -15.52
C THR A 354 15.43 -35.37 -14.23
N MET A 355 14.29 -36.08 -14.18
CA MET A 355 13.32 -36.02 -13.10
C MET A 355 12.99 -37.44 -12.65
N ASP A 356 12.90 -37.62 -11.33
CA ASP A 356 12.54 -38.92 -10.74
C ASP A 356 11.02 -38.97 -10.48
N TYR A 357 10.44 -40.15 -10.60
CA TYR A 357 9.02 -40.36 -10.37
C TYR A 357 8.80 -41.41 -9.28
N ILE A 358 7.92 -41.12 -8.34
CA ILE A 358 7.65 -41.99 -7.20
C ILE A 358 6.16 -42.24 -7.07
N VAL A 359 5.82 -43.52 -7.02
CA VAL A 359 4.45 -43.99 -6.88
C VAL A 359 4.01 -43.90 -5.42
N SER A 360 2.95 -43.15 -5.16
CA SER A 360 2.21 -43.11 -3.91
C SER A 360 0.73 -42.86 -4.20
N ASP A 361 -0.12 -43.83 -3.85
CA ASP A 361 -1.54 -43.90 -4.26
C ASP A 361 -2.41 -42.71 -3.82
N SER A 362 -1.89 -41.82 -2.97
CA SER A 362 -2.63 -40.67 -2.43
C SER A 362 -2.08 -39.30 -2.83
N SER A 363 -0.99 -39.22 -3.61
CA SER A 363 -0.33 -37.94 -3.93
C SER A 363 -0.82 -37.28 -5.23
N CYS A 364 -1.73 -37.93 -5.95
CA CYS A 364 -2.36 -37.41 -7.16
C CYS A 364 -3.87 -37.72 -7.22
N ALA A 365 -4.61 -37.01 -8.06
CA ALA A 365 -6.02 -37.32 -8.34
C ALA A 365 -6.47 -36.76 -9.69
N THR A 366 -7.46 -37.42 -10.30
CA THR A 366 -8.32 -36.84 -11.33
C THR A 366 -9.52 -36.19 -10.65
N ILE A 367 -9.78 -34.93 -10.96
CA ILE A 367 -10.86 -34.13 -10.37
C ILE A 367 -11.92 -33.88 -11.43
N SER A 368 -13.15 -34.32 -11.14
CA SER A 368 -14.31 -34.20 -12.05
C SER A 368 -15.52 -33.49 -11.43
N LYS A 369 -15.43 -33.09 -10.14
CA LYS A 369 -16.52 -32.40 -9.42
C LYS A 369 -15.98 -31.39 -8.39
N THR A 370 -16.78 -30.42 -8.00
CA THR A 370 -16.49 -29.53 -6.85
C THR A 370 -16.51 -30.32 -5.54
N GLY A 371 -15.82 -29.84 -4.52
CA GLY A 371 -15.74 -30.52 -3.22
C GLY A 371 -14.45 -30.26 -2.46
N GLU A 372 -14.28 -30.96 -1.34
CA GLU A 372 -13.02 -30.99 -0.59
C GLU A 372 -12.16 -32.15 -1.08
N TYR A 373 -10.89 -31.88 -1.33
CA TYR A 373 -9.91 -32.87 -1.78
C TYR A 373 -8.69 -32.85 -0.87
N ALA A 374 -8.08 -34.02 -0.72
CA ALA A 374 -6.87 -34.22 0.06
C ALA A 374 -5.90 -35.07 -0.75
N LEU A 375 -4.68 -34.57 -0.94
CA LEU A 375 -3.57 -35.34 -1.51
C LEU A 375 -2.50 -35.51 -0.44
N SER A 376 -1.93 -36.69 -0.30
CA SER A 376 -0.96 -36.99 0.74
C SER A 376 0.24 -37.79 0.25
N VAL A 377 1.36 -37.62 0.94
CA VAL A 377 2.63 -38.31 0.69
C VAL A 377 3.28 -38.67 2.03
N THR A 378 4.02 -39.77 2.08
CA THR A 378 4.82 -40.14 3.25
C THR A 378 6.21 -39.50 3.15
N ALA A 379 6.60 -38.79 4.19
CA ALA A 379 7.91 -38.17 4.30
C ALA A 379 9.02 -39.22 4.33
N ARG A 380 10.11 -38.98 3.61
CA ARG A 380 11.21 -39.94 3.44
C ARG A 380 12.46 -39.60 4.25
N SER A 381 12.55 -38.37 4.71
CA SER A 381 13.64 -37.86 5.55
C SER A 381 13.09 -36.90 6.60
N ASP A 382 13.88 -36.68 7.64
CA ASP A 382 13.61 -35.63 8.61
C ASP A 382 13.92 -34.26 7.99
N MET A 383 13.05 -33.28 8.20
CA MET A 383 13.24 -31.92 7.75
C MET A 383 12.69 -30.93 8.78
N PRO A 384 13.50 -29.98 9.26
CA PRO A 384 13.06 -28.97 10.24
C PRO A 384 11.93 -28.08 9.72
N ASP A 385 11.90 -27.80 8.42
CA ASP A 385 10.85 -27.02 7.79
C ASP A 385 10.76 -27.34 6.28
N ILE A 386 9.70 -28.02 5.87
CA ILE A 386 9.50 -28.38 4.45
C ILE A 386 9.21 -27.17 3.55
N THR A 387 8.98 -25.99 4.11
CA THR A 387 8.66 -24.78 3.34
C THR A 387 9.86 -23.90 3.00
N LYS A 388 11.03 -24.16 3.61
CA LYS A 388 12.28 -23.39 3.45
C LYS A 388 13.33 -24.07 2.57
N SER A 389 12.94 -25.14 1.90
CA SER A 389 13.80 -25.85 0.96
C SER A 389 13.01 -26.00 -0.33
N GLY A 390 13.67 -25.67 -1.44
CA GLY A 390 13.20 -25.96 -2.78
C GLY A 390 11.79 -25.46 -3.07
N ALA A 391 11.00 -26.22 -3.82
CA ALA A 391 9.63 -25.83 -4.13
C ALA A 391 8.68 -27.03 -4.18
N ILE A 392 7.45 -26.80 -3.73
CA ILE A 392 6.36 -27.77 -3.69
C ILE A 392 5.13 -27.15 -4.37
N TRP A 393 4.58 -27.83 -5.37
CA TRP A 393 3.41 -27.37 -6.10
C TRP A 393 2.61 -28.53 -6.71
N PHE A 394 1.39 -28.23 -7.12
CA PHE A 394 0.52 -29.15 -7.84
C PHE A 394 0.25 -28.60 -9.25
N PRO A 395 0.85 -29.15 -10.32
CA PRO A 395 0.44 -28.84 -11.69
C PRO A 395 -1.02 -29.19 -11.93
N ILE A 396 -1.72 -28.34 -12.70
CA ILE A 396 -3.08 -28.59 -13.17
C ILE A 396 -2.99 -29.00 -14.63
N ILE A 397 -3.28 -30.26 -14.94
CA ILE A 397 -3.18 -30.79 -16.30
C ILE A 397 -4.58 -30.92 -16.87
N ILE A 398 -4.88 -30.11 -17.89
CA ILE A 398 -6.14 -30.13 -18.62
C ILE A 398 -5.83 -30.52 -20.06
N ASN A 399 -6.43 -31.60 -20.54
CA ASN A 399 -6.22 -32.13 -21.89
C ASN A 399 -4.72 -32.29 -22.23
N GLY A 400 -3.92 -32.76 -21.27
CA GLY A 400 -2.48 -32.96 -21.45
C GLY A 400 -1.63 -31.67 -21.47
N SER A 401 -2.17 -30.52 -21.06
CA SER A 401 -1.39 -29.28 -20.95
C SER A 401 -1.60 -28.59 -19.60
N THR A 402 -0.55 -27.97 -19.08
CA THR A 402 -0.64 -27.05 -17.94
C THR A 402 -0.85 -25.60 -18.34
N GLY A 403 -0.82 -25.27 -19.65
CA GLY A 403 -1.05 -23.91 -20.14
C GLY A 403 -2.52 -23.49 -20.19
N VAL A 404 -3.43 -24.43 -19.96
CA VAL A 404 -4.86 -24.21 -20.09
C VAL A 404 -5.42 -23.74 -18.75
N MET A 405 -5.84 -22.47 -18.68
CA MET A 405 -6.53 -21.94 -17.51
C MET A 405 -7.97 -22.49 -17.44
N PRO A 406 -8.40 -23.08 -16.31
CA PRO A 406 -9.77 -23.55 -16.15
C PRO A 406 -10.77 -22.39 -16.15
N LYS A 407 -11.95 -22.63 -16.73
CA LYS A 407 -13.00 -21.61 -16.92
C LYS A 407 -14.22 -21.82 -16.02
N ASP A 408 -14.38 -23.00 -15.44
CA ASP A 408 -15.59 -23.43 -14.74
C ASP A 408 -15.36 -23.76 -13.26
N PHE A 409 -14.11 -23.74 -12.79
CA PHE A 409 -13.77 -23.94 -11.39
C PHE A 409 -12.58 -23.10 -10.92
N ASN A 410 -12.43 -23.02 -9.60
CA ASN A 410 -11.29 -22.43 -8.93
C ASN A 410 -10.81 -23.33 -7.78
N LEU A 411 -9.52 -23.24 -7.42
CA LEU A 411 -8.90 -24.00 -6.34
C LEU A 411 -8.50 -23.09 -5.19
N LYS A 412 -8.83 -23.52 -3.97
CA LYS A 412 -8.47 -22.80 -2.73
C LYS A 412 -7.84 -23.76 -1.74
N ALA A 413 -6.56 -23.57 -1.46
CA ALA A 413 -5.88 -24.32 -0.41
C ALA A 413 -6.46 -23.98 0.97
N THR A 414 -6.37 -24.93 1.89
CA THR A 414 -6.92 -24.78 3.24
C THR A 414 -5.87 -24.99 4.33
N LYS A 415 -5.22 -26.15 4.34
CA LYS A 415 -4.23 -26.54 5.34
C LYS A 415 -3.34 -27.66 4.86
N VAL A 416 -2.16 -27.75 5.49
CA VAL A 416 -1.28 -28.92 5.45
C VAL A 416 -1.41 -29.64 6.78
N VAL A 417 -1.51 -30.97 6.76
CA VAL A 417 -1.61 -31.80 7.96
C VAL A 417 -0.42 -32.76 7.99
N VAL A 418 0.34 -32.78 9.08
CA VAL A 418 1.49 -33.67 9.26
C VAL A 418 1.18 -34.68 10.36
N GLY A 419 1.35 -35.97 10.05
CA GLY A 419 1.00 -37.10 10.91
C GLY A 419 -0.46 -37.54 10.76
N GLU A 420 -0.83 -38.61 11.45
CA GLU A 420 -2.20 -39.18 11.43
C GLU A 420 -2.83 -39.19 12.83
N GLY A 421 -4.16 -39.38 12.87
CA GLY A 421 -4.93 -39.53 14.11
C GLY A 421 -4.93 -38.27 15.00
N ALA A 422 -5.07 -38.49 16.32
CA ALA A 422 -5.15 -37.41 17.30
C ALA A 422 -3.84 -36.59 17.46
N SER A 423 -2.72 -37.14 16.99
CA SER A 423 -1.39 -36.51 16.99
C SER A 423 -1.11 -35.63 15.78
N ALA A 424 -1.98 -35.65 14.77
CA ALA A 424 -1.78 -34.88 13.55
C ALA A 424 -1.75 -33.36 13.83
N LYS A 425 -0.75 -32.67 13.26
CA LYS A 425 -0.59 -31.22 13.36
C LYS A 425 -1.10 -30.55 12.10
N GLU A 426 -1.89 -29.49 12.26
CA GLU A 426 -2.44 -28.71 11.15
C GLU A 426 -1.73 -27.37 11.01
N TYR A 427 -1.35 -27.03 9.79
CA TYR A 427 -0.67 -25.80 9.40
C TYR A 427 -1.53 -25.03 8.41
N SER A 428 -1.62 -23.70 8.58
CA SER A 428 -2.46 -22.89 7.70
C SER A 428 -1.82 -22.74 6.32
N TRP A 429 -2.56 -23.06 5.26
CA TRP A 429 -2.11 -22.89 3.89
C TRP A 429 -3.19 -22.18 3.08
N THR A 430 -2.92 -20.94 2.68
CA THR A 430 -3.93 -20.07 2.03
C THR A 430 -3.48 -19.66 0.64
N SER A 431 -3.26 -20.64 -0.23
CA SER A 431 -2.93 -20.44 -1.63
C SER A 431 -4.15 -20.48 -2.54
N GLN A 432 -4.00 -19.96 -3.75
CA GLN A 432 -5.01 -19.94 -4.80
C GLN A 432 -4.43 -20.52 -6.09
N LEU A 433 -5.30 -20.91 -7.01
CA LEU A 433 -4.89 -21.27 -8.36
C LEU A 433 -4.15 -20.09 -9.02
N MET A 434 -2.98 -20.35 -9.60
CA MET A 434 -2.19 -19.32 -10.28
C MET A 434 -1.61 -19.83 -11.59
N GLN A 435 -1.28 -18.89 -12.47
CA GLN A 435 -0.49 -19.12 -13.66
C GLN A 435 0.90 -18.48 -13.46
N ASP A 436 1.97 -19.24 -13.69
CA ASP A 436 3.33 -18.72 -13.55
C ASP A 436 3.78 -17.89 -14.77
N ALA A 437 4.97 -17.28 -14.68
CA ALA A 437 5.52 -16.43 -15.74
C ALA A 437 5.71 -17.14 -17.09
N LYS A 438 5.75 -18.48 -17.10
CA LYS A 438 5.85 -19.29 -18.32
C LYS A 438 4.49 -19.73 -18.85
N GLY A 439 3.40 -19.36 -18.17
CA GLY A 439 2.04 -19.72 -18.55
C GLY A 439 1.51 -21.01 -17.91
N ASN A 440 2.27 -21.66 -17.01
CA ASN A 440 1.83 -22.93 -16.41
C ASN A 440 0.88 -22.69 -15.23
N VAL A 441 -0.24 -23.40 -15.23
CA VAL A 441 -1.27 -23.35 -14.20
C VAL A 441 -0.95 -24.35 -13.08
N ARG A 442 -0.88 -23.86 -11.85
CA ARG A 442 -0.53 -24.65 -10.66
C ARG A 442 -1.13 -24.11 -9.36
N LEU A 443 -1.23 -24.98 -8.37
CA LEU A 443 -1.49 -24.62 -6.97
C LEU A 443 -0.18 -24.73 -6.17
N THR A 444 0.33 -23.61 -5.66
CA THR A 444 1.66 -23.56 -5.00
C THR A 444 1.57 -23.68 -3.48
N VAL A 445 2.44 -24.51 -2.90
CA VAL A 445 2.64 -24.64 -1.45
C VAL A 445 3.77 -23.71 -1.00
N ASN A 446 4.96 -23.90 -1.56
CA ASN A 446 6.12 -23.02 -1.40
C ASN A 446 6.98 -23.05 -2.67
N ASN A 447 7.72 -21.98 -2.89
CA ASN A 447 8.71 -21.85 -3.95
C ASN A 447 9.86 -20.96 -3.48
N GLU A 448 10.98 -21.57 -3.08
CA GLU A 448 12.19 -20.89 -2.61
C GLU A 448 12.85 -20.06 -3.72
N TRP A 449 12.60 -20.37 -4.99
CA TRP A 449 13.20 -19.70 -6.14
C TRP A 449 12.35 -18.59 -6.76
N ALA A 450 11.15 -18.35 -6.23
CA ALA A 450 10.34 -17.20 -6.62
C ALA A 450 10.98 -15.88 -6.12
N THR A 451 10.76 -14.78 -6.83
CA THR A 451 11.17 -13.45 -6.36
C THR A 451 10.45 -13.08 -5.06
N ASP A 452 10.98 -12.16 -4.25
CA ASP A 452 10.37 -11.79 -2.96
C ASP A 452 8.91 -11.31 -3.12
N VAL A 453 8.62 -10.60 -4.21
CA VAL A 453 7.27 -10.14 -4.55
C VAL A 453 6.34 -11.31 -4.89
N GLU A 454 6.83 -12.30 -5.64
CA GLU A 454 6.08 -13.51 -5.96
C GLU A 454 5.88 -14.39 -4.73
N LYS A 455 6.87 -14.52 -3.85
CA LYS A 455 6.78 -15.27 -2.59
C LYS A 455 5.68 -14.72 -1.69
N GLU A 456 5.52 -13.40 -1.60
CA GLU A 456 4.43 -12.78 -0.81
C GLU A 456 3.03 -13.17 -1.27
N THR A 457 2.87 -13.57 -2.55
CA THR A 457 1.57 -13.94 -3.14
C THR A 457 1.39 -15.44 -3.33
N ALA A 458 2.47 -16.18 -3.60
CA ALA A 458 2.49 -17.61 -3.89
C ALA A 458 2.70 -18.49 -2.64
N ASN A 459 3.58 -18.06 -1.72
CA ASN A 459 4.01 -18.83 -0.56
C ASN A 459 3.30 -18.30 0.67
N THR A 460 2.13 -18.85 0.93
CA THR A 460 1.21 -18.28 1.94
C THR A 460 1.29 -18.98 3.30
N ILE A 461 2.13 -20.01 3.41
CA ILE A 461 2.46 -20.66 4.67
C ILE A 461 3.47 -19.78 5.42
N LYS A 462 3.17 -19.48 6.68
CA LYS A 462 4.01 -18.66 7.56
C LYS A 462 4.55 -19.42 8.77
N ASP A 463 4.04 -20.63 8.96
CA ASP A 463 4.44 -21.52 10.03
C ASP A 463 5.56 -22.43 9.51
N GLU A 464 6.57 -22.69 10.33
CA GLU A 464 7.56 -23.73 10.02
C GLU A 464 6.87 -25.10 10.10
N ILE A 465 7.03 -25.92 9.08
CA ILE A 465 6.40 -27.25 9.00
C ILE A 465 7.48 -28.31 9.19
N PRO A 466 7.80 -28.70 10.44
CA PRO A 466 8.71 -29.80 10.71
C PRO A 466 8.04 -31.11 10.33
N VAL A 467 8.82 -31.98 9.70
CA VAL A 467 8.41 -33.30 9.26
C VAL A 467 9.47 -34.30 9.66
N LYS A 468 9.05 -35.45 10.19
CA LYS A 468 9.95 -36.59 10.41
C LYS A 468 9.75 -37.64 9.33
N LYS A 469 10.79 -38.41 9.04
CA LYS A 469 10.73 -39.59 8.20
C LYS A 469 9.59 -40.50 8.69
N GLY A 470 8.74 -40.91 7.75
CA GLY A 470 7.55 -41.72 8.00
C GLY A 470 6.28 -40.91 8.29
N ASP A 471 6.36 -39.60 8.53
CA ASP A 471 5.16 -38.78 8.72
C ASP A 471 4.34 -38.69 7.42
N LYS A 472 3.03 -38.87 7.53
CA LYS A 472 2.12 -38.57 6.42
C LYS A 472 1.87 -37.07 6.33
N ILE A 473 2.18 -36.47 5.20
CA ILE A 473 1.92 -35.06 4.89
C ILE A 473 0.69 -35.01 3.98
N THR A 474 -0.38 -34.36 4.42
CA THR A 474 -1.65 -34.25 3.69
C THR A 474 -1.97 -32.79 3.36
N PHE A 475 -2.10 -32.49 2.08
CA PHE A 475 -2.47 -31.18 1.52
C PHE A 475 -3.96 -31.15 1.23
N LYS A 476 -4.70 -30.25 1.90
CA LYS A 476 -6.16 -30.12 1.74
C LYS A 476 -6.54 -28.85 0.99
N PHE A 477 -7.46 -28.97 0.04
CA PHE A 477 -7.97 -27.85 -0.76
C PHE A 477 -9.43 -28.06 -1.18
N TYR A 478 -10.08 -26.97 -1.58
CA TYR A 478 -11.41 -26.99 -2.17
C TYR A 478 -11.34 -26.77 -3.68
N VAL A 479 -12.20 -27.49 -4.40
CA VAL A 479 -12.61 -27.20 -5.77
C VAL A 479 -13.98 -26.55 -5.67
N VAL A 480 -14.12 -25.33 -6.20
CA VAL A 480 -15.37 -24.58 -6.19
C VAL A 480 -15.79 -24.25 -7.62
N ALA A 481 -17.08 -24.38 -7.92
CA ALA A 481 -17.63 -23.96 -9.22
C ALA A 481 -17.62 -22.43 -9.26
N GLU A 482 -16.80 -21.86 -10.13
CA GLU A 482 -16.71 -20.43 -10.38
C GLU A 482 -16.59 -20.27 -11.90
N ALA A 483 -17.57 -19.61 -12.52
CA ALA A 483 -17.47 -19.10 -13.89
C ALA A 483 -16.20 -18.22 -14.03
N PRO A 484 -15.64 -18.05 -15.26
CA PRO A 484 -14.32 -17.46 -15.41
C PRO A 484 -14.30 -16.09 -14.75
N ALA A 485 -13.24 -15.82 -13.98
CA ALA A 485 -13.09 -14.52 -13.33
C ALA A 485 -13.22 -13.43 -14.42
N PRO A 486 -14.17 -12.48 -14.30
CA PRO A 486 -14.15 -11.32 -15.16
C PRO A 486 -12.81 -10.61 -14.97
N ALA A 487 -12.26 -10.08 -16.08
CA ALA A 487 -11.17 -9.10 -16.05
C ALA A 487 -11.41 -8.14 -14.88
N LYS A 488 -10.34 -7.81 -14.13
CA LYS A 488 -10.41 -6.95 -12.94
C LYS A 488 -11.17 -5.65 -13.26
N THR A 489 -12.48 -5.63 -13.04
CA THR A 489 -13.22 -4.37 -12.99
C THR A 489 -12.79 -3.70 -11.70
N ALA A 490 -11.85 -2.75 -11.81
CA ALA A 490 -11.55 -1.83 -10.75
C ALA A 490 -12.87 -1.22 -10.26
N THR A 491 -13.04 -1.16 -8.94
CA THR A 491 -14.17 -0.41 -8.39
C THR A 491 -13.96 1.05 -8.77
N PRO A 492 -14.86 1.69 -9.55
CA PRO A 492 -14.64 3.05 -10.03
C PRO A 492 -14.38 3.99 -8.86
N VAL A 493 -13.23 4.66 -8.88
CA VAL A 493 -12.91 5.69 -7.89
C VAL A 493 -13.87 6.85 -8.13
N ALA A 494 -14.62 7.24 -7.10
CA ALA A 494 -15.51 8.41 -7.20
C ALA A 494 -14.66 9.70 -7.26
N VAL A 495 -14.61 10.32 -8.44
CA VAL A 495 -13.90 11.58 -8.72
C VAL A 495 -14.83 12.79 -8.51
N VAL A 496 -14.23 13.95 -8.33
CA VAL A 496 -14.85 15.23 -7.96
C VAL A 496 -15.66 15.79 -9.13
N PRO A 497 -16.86 16.37 -8.89
CA PRO A 497 -17.60 17.15 -9.88
C PRO A 497 -16.70 18.17 -10.61
N SER A 498 -16.70 18.15 -11.94
CA SER A 498 -16.02 19.12 -12.80
C SER A 498 -16.99 19.73 -13.80
N SER A 499 -16.78 21.00 -14.17
CA SER A 499 -17.50 21.67 -15.24
C SER A 499 -16.85 21.47 -16.61
N THR A 500 -15.63 20.95 -16.66
CA THR A 500 -14.90 20.63 -17.88
C THR A 500 -14.20 19.28 -17.76
N TYR A 501 -14.03 18.58 -18.89
CA TYR A 501 -13.33 17.30 -18.98
C TYR A 501 -12.39 17.33 -20.19
N LYS A 502 -11.20 16.77 -20.07
CA LYS A 502 -10.21 16.71 -21.14
C LYS A 502 -10.30 15.42 -21.94
N ALA A 503 -9.94 15.49 -23.21
CA ALA A 503 -9.70 14.32 -24.04
C ALA A 503 -8.49 14.52 -24.96
N TYR A 504 -7.81 13.42 -25.28
CA TYR A 504 -6.65 13.40 -26.16
C TYR A 504 -6.58 12.08 -26.94
N LEU A 505 -5.82 12.09 -28.02
CA LEU A 505 -5.56 10.91 -28.85
C LEU A 505 -4.38 10.11 -28.29
N GLY A 506 -4.51 8.78 -28.26
CA GLY A 506 -3.42 7.85 -27.97
C GLY A 506 -3.52 6.63 -28.89
N PHE A 507 -2.41 5.92 -29.06
CA PHE A 507 -2.37 4.75 -29.95
C PHE A 507 -1.23 3.79 -29.58
N GLN A 508 -1.31 2.57 -30.09
CA GLN A 508 -0.31 1.54 -30.03
C GLN A 508 -0.14 0.92 -31.42
N THR A 509 1.08 0.83 -31.93
CA THR A 509 1.40 0.02 -33.11
C THR A 509 1.98 -1.33 -32.71
N ASP A 510 2.27 -2.17 -33.70
CA ASP A 510 3.03 -3.41 -33.56
C ASP A 510 4.50 -3.21 -33.19
N ASP A 511 5.02 -1.99 -33.37
CA ASP A 511 6.38 -1.59 -32.95
C ASP A 511 6.35 -0.49 -31.87
N TRP A 512 5.30 -0.45 -31.02
CA TRP A 512 5.11 0.33 -29.77
C TRP A 512 4.28 1.65 -29.76
N LEU A 513 4.15 2.21 -28.55
CA LEU A 513 2.97 2.87 -27.96
C LEU A 513 3.16 4.38 -27.69
N PHE A 514 2.14 5.20 -27.97
CA PHE A 514 2.06 6.65 -27.72
C PHE A 514 0.88 7.03 -26.81
N ARG A 515 1.15 7.88 -25.80
CA ARG A 515 0.20 8.52 -24.86
C ARG A 515 -0.85 7.57 -24.24
N ASP A 516 -0.44 6.81 -23.23
CA ASP A 516 -1.35 6.23 -22.22
C ASP A 516 -1.26 7.01 -20.91
N VAL A 517 -1.60 8.32 -20.96
CA VAL A 517 -1.72 9.07 -19.71
C VAL A 517 -2.84 8.41 -18.90
N TRP A 518 -2.65 8.25 -17.59
CA TRP A 518 -3.49 7.53 -16.62
C TRP A 518 -3.07 6.10 -16.26
N HIS A 519 -2.16 5.47 -17.00
CA HIS A 519 -1.38 4.30 -16.55
C HIS A 519 0.11 4.63 -16.56
N ALA A 520 0.68 4.96 -15.41
CA ALA A 520 2.13 5.11 -15.24
C ALA A 520 2.91 3.77 -15.35
N ASP A 521 2.24 2.69 -15.74
CA ASP A 521 2.72 1.31 -15.64
C ASP A 521 2.95 0.63 -17.00
N THR A 522 2.65 1.30 -18.14
CA THR A 522 2.79 0.73 -19.50
C THR A 522 4.10 1.11 -20.23
N GLY A 523 5.09 1.66 -19.49
CA GLY A 523 6.47 1.74 -19.96
C GLY A 523 6.99 3.12 -20.38
N LEU A 524 6.13 4.14 -20.49
CA LEU A 524 6.54 5.52 -20.81
C LEU A 524 6.04 6.50 -19.74
N LYS A 525 6.94 7.22 -19.06
CA LYS A 525 6.57 8.24 -18.07
C LYS A 525 6.52 9.61 -18.75
N CYS A 526 5.63 10.51 -18.31
CA CYS A 526 5.55 11.88 -18.84
C CYS A 526 6.80 12.74 -18.60
N LYS A 527 7.78 12.23 -17.84
CA LYS A 527 9.09 12.84 -17.68
C LYS A 527 10.07 12.46 -18.79
N ASP A 528 9.80 11.37 -19.52
CA ASP A 528 10.68 10.84 -20.58
C ASP A 528 10.47 11.59 -21.91
N TYR A 529 9.42 12.42 -22.01
CA TYR A 529 9.09 13.26 -23.18
C TYR A 529 8.07 14.34 -22.82
N ASP A 530 8.12 15.50 -23.49
CA ASP A 530 7.09 16.53 -23.38
C ASP A 530 5.85 16.10 -24.17
N TYR A 531 4.93 15.42 -23.50
CA TYR A 531 3.73 14.91 -24.17
C TYR A 531 2.98 15.99 -24.94
N THR A 532 3.04 17.27 -24.55
CA THR A 532 2.31 18.36 -25.24
C THR A 532 2.90 18.73 -26.61
N LYS A 533 4.15 18.33 -26.88
CA LYS A 533 4.88 18.64 -28.13
C LYS A 533 5.49 17.41 -28.80
N GLN A 534 5.51 16.27 -28.12
CA GLN A 534 6.25 15.08 -28.53
C GLN A 534 5.38 13.83 -28.56
N VAL A 535 5.68 13.00 -29.55
CA VAL A 535 5.20 11.63 -29.71
C VAL A 535 6.35 10.70 -29.40
N ALA A 536 6.22 9.86 -28.37
CA ALA A 536 7.27 8.93 -27.96
C ALA A 536 6.96 7.51 -28.39
N TRP A 537 7.98 6.84 -28.89
CA TRP A 537 8.03 5.39 -29.08
C TRP A 537 8.94 4.78 -28.03
N SER A 538 8.75 3.51 -27.69
CA SER A 538 9.82 2.78 -27.04
C SER A 538 10.11 1.45 -27.72
N HIS A 539 11.39 1.19 -27.96
CA HIS A 539 11.89 0.03 -28.67
C HIS A 539 13.10 -0.47 -27.90
N GLU A 540 13.17 -1.78 -27.62
CA GLU A 540 14.26 -2.40 -26.86
C GLU A 540 14.56 -1.74 -25.50
N GLY A 541 13.54 -1.20 -24.83
CA GLY A 541 13.69 -0.53 -23.53
C GLY A 541 14.25 0.90 -23.61
N LYS A 542 14.39 1.49 -24.81
CA LYS A 542 14.74 2.91 -25.01
C LYS A 542 13.52 3.71 -25.42
N THR A 543 13.39 4.94 -24.92
CA THR A 543 12.34 5.88 -25.32
C THR A 543 12.88 6.85 -26.37
N ASN A 544 12.25 6.89 -27.53
CA ASN A 544 12.58 7.78 -28.64
C ASN A 544 11.44 8.79 -28.83
N PRO A 545 11.52 9.99 -28.24
CA PRO A 545 10.57 11.06 -28.48
C PRO A 545 10.83 11.77 -29.80
N ILE A 546 9.78 12.04 -30.56
CA ILE A 546 9.79 12.83 -31.78
C ILE A 546 8.96 14.09 -31.56
N ASN A 547 9.55 15.23 -31.89
CA ASN A 547 8.82 16.49 -31.94
C ASN A 547 7.83 16.45 -33.10
N VAL A 548 6.59 16.81 -32.80
CA VAL A 548 5.55 17.01 -33.80
C VAL A 548 5.24 18.51 -33.88
N THR A 549 4.72 18.95 -35.01
CA THR A 549 4.40 20.37 -35.26
C THR A 549 3.39 20.89 -34.25
N SER A 550 2.32 20.12 -33.96
CA SER A 550 1.35 20.50 -32.95
C SER A 550 0.56 19.29 -32.43
N ILE A 551 0.09 19.40 -31.19
CA ILE A 551 -0.88 18.48 -30.61
C ILE A 551 -2.07 19.29 -30.10
N THR A 552 -3.26 18.92 -30.56
CA THR A 552 -4.53 19.51 -30.15
C THR A 552 -5.26 18.53 -29.25
N ASP A 553 -5.32 18.85 -27.95
CA ASP A 553 -6.19 18.16 -26.99
C ASP A 553 -7.52 18.93 -26.87
N ALA A 554 -8.59 18.22 -26.52
CA ALA A 554 -9.92 18.81 -26.36
C ALA A 554 -10.20 19.12 -24.89
N THR A 555 -10.82 20.28 -24.64
CA THR A 555 -11.50 20.58 -23.37
C THR A 555 -13.01 20.58 -23.62
N MET A 556 -13.67 19.54 -23.15
CA MET A 556 -15.11 19.35 -23.25
C MET A 556 -15.83 20.10 -22.13
N GLU A 557 -16.90 20.80 -22.50
CA GLU A 557 -17.68 21.67 -21.61
C GLU A 557 -19.20 21.46 -21.75
N LYS A 558 -19.65 20.80 -22.83
CA LYS A 558 -21.06 20.63 -23.16
C LYS A 558 -21.29 19.34 -23.95
N ASN A 559 -22.45 18.71 -23.76
CA ASN A 559 -22.88 17.59 -24.60
C ASN A 559 -23.37 18.11 -25.96
N GLY A 560 -23.30 17.26 -26.99
CA GLY A 560 -23.94 17.55 -28.28
C GLY A 560 -23.22 18.60 -29.14
N VAL A 561 -22.01 19.01 -28.76
CA VAL A 561 -21.15 19.89 -29.58
C VAL A 561 -19.95 19.11 -30.09
N LYS A 562 -19.44 19.53 -31.26
CA LYS A 562 -18.26 18.91 -31.88
C LYS A 562 -16.98 19.34 -31.16
N TYR A 563 -16.15 18.35 -30.88
CA TYR A 563 -14.79 18.48 -30.35
C TYR A 563 -13.81 17.87 -31.36
N LYS A 564 -12.56 18.32 -31.29
CA LYS A 564 -11.47 17.83 -32.14
C LYS A 564 -10.26 17.52 -31.27
N VAL A 565 -9.63 16.37 -31.50
CA VAL A 565 -8.23 16.15 -31.10
C VAL A 565 -7.42 15.78 -32.32
N ALA A 566 -6.16 16.22 -32.36
CA ALA A 566 -5.31 16.07 -33.55
C ALA A 566 -3.83 16.08 -33.20
N ILE A 567 -3.03 15.46 -34.06
CA ILE A 567 -1.56 15.52 -34.06
C ILE A 567 -1.13 15.86 -35.49
N THR A 568 -0.29 16.88 -35.64
CA THR A 568 0.24 17.35 -36.94
C THR A 568 1.76 17.29 -36.93
N GLY A 569 2.41 16.94 -38.04
CA GLY A 569 3.83 16.62 -38.12
C GLY A 569 4.18 15.20 -37.65
N LEU A 570 3.22 14.27 -37.69
CA LEU A 570 3.39 12.86 -37.35
C LEU A 570 3.55 12.02 -38.62
N ASP A 571 4.79 11.62 -38.90
CA ASP A 571 5.13 10.63 -39.93
C ASP A 571 5.55 9.32 -39.25
N VAL A 572 4.61 8.37 -39.12
CA VAL A 572 4.90 7.11 -38.39
C VAL A 572 5.97 6.29 -39.09
N LYS A 573 6.06 6.35 -40.43
CA LYS A 573 7.02 5.54 -41.19
C LYS A 573 8.45 6.08 -41.12
N LYS A 574 8.64 7.38 -40.93
CA LYS A 574 9.96 7.95 -40.59
C LYS A 574 10.39 7.62 -39.16
N VAL A 575 9.43 7.41 -38.26
CA VAL A 575 9.66 7.13 -36.84
C VAL A 575 9.95 5.65 -36.61
N SER A 576 9.14 4.76 -37.18
CA SER A 576 9.26 3.32 -37.06
C SER A 576 9.00 2.70 -38.44
N SER A 577 10.07 2.28 -39.10
CA SER A 577 9.98 1.54 -40.36
C SER A 577 9.33 0.16 -40.16
N ALA A 578 9.46 -0.41 -38.95
CA ALA A 578 8.92 -1.70 -38.57
C ALA A 578 7.41 -1.69 -38.25
N SER A 579 6.81 -0.54 -37.92
CA SER A 579 5.37 -0.44 -37.69
C SER A 579 4.58 -0.78 -38.96
N THR A 580 3.68 -1.78 -38.91
CA THR A 580 2.84 -2.19 -40.05
C THR A 580 1.34 -1.95 -39.81
N LYS A 581 0.91 -1.79 -38.57
CA LYS A 581 -0.51 -1.54 -38.20
C LYS A 581 -0.68 -0.83 -36.86
N PHE A 582 -1.87 -0.25 -36.65
CA PHE A 582 -2.33 0.10 -35.31
C PHE A 582 -2.94 -1.12 -34.61
N ASN A 583 -2.36 -1.50 -33.47
CA ASN A 583 -2.96 -2.46 -32.55
C ASN A 583 -4.06 -1.81 -31.70
N MET A 584 -3.84 -0.56 -31.29
CA MET A 584 -4.87 0.27 -30.67
C MET A 584 -4.80 1.70 -31.20
N LEU A 585 -5.94 2.34 -31.40
CA LEU A 585 -6.06 3.78 -31.61
C LEU A 585 -7.28 4.21 -30.80
N TYR A 586 -7.14 5.19 -29.92
CA TYR A 586 -8.20 5.53 -28.97
C TYR A 586 -8.24 7.02 -28.63
N LEU A 587 -9.44 7.47 -28.29
CA LEU A 587 -9.71 8.74 -27.65
C LEU A 587 -9.80 8.51 -26.14
N SER A 588 -8.81 8.97 -25.40
CA SER A 588 -8.81 8.89 -23.93
C SER A 588 -9.44 10.15 -23.33
N THR A 589 -10.09 10.01 -22.18
CA THR A 589 -10.75 11.12 -21.47
C THR A 589 -10.40 11.11 -19.98
N ASP A 590 -10.66 12.22 -19.27
CA ASP A 590 -10.69 12.25 -17.80
C ASP A 590 -12.11 12.13 -17.22
N ILE A 591 -13.07 11.69 -18.03
CA ILE A 591 -14.46 11.43 -17.61
C ILE A 591 -14.49 10.11 -16.83
N PRO A 592 -14.92 10.10 -15.55
CA PRO A 592 -14.86 8.90 -14.72
C PRO A 592 -15.91 7.86 -15.11
N LEU A 593 -15.56 6.57 -15.11
CA LEU A 593 -16.48 5.46 -15.40
C LEU A 593 -17.67 5.36 -14.44
N SER A 594 -17.62 6.05 -13.30
CA SER A 594 -18.77 6.18 -12.39
C SER A 594 -19.92 7.01 -12.97
N MET A 595 -19.66 7.82 -14.01
CA MET A 595 -20.65 8.61 -14.74
C MET A 595 -21.27 7.73 -15.83
N LYS A 596 -22.48 7.21 -15.58
CA LYS A 596 -23.13 6.26 -16.49
C LYS A 596 -23.73 6.97 -17.71
N GLY A 597 -23.74 6.28 -18.84
CA GLY A 597 -24.39 6.74 -20.06
C GLY A 597 -23.56 7.70 -20.92
N VAL A 598 -22.30 7.90 -20.57
CA VAL A 598 -21.36 8.67 -21.41
C VAL A 598 -21.12 7.90 -22.71
N SER A 599 -21.19 8.62 -23.83
CA SER A 599 -20.91 8.06 -25.16
C SER A 599 -20.23 9.10 -26.04
N VAL A 600 -19.33 8.62 -26.91
CA VAL A 600 -18.79 9.39 -28.03
C VAL A 600 -19.50 8.95 -29.30
N LYS A 601 -20.01 9.91 -30.05
CA LYS A 601 -20.85 9.71 -31.25
C LYS A 601 -20.39 10.59 -32.39
N ASP A 602 -20.86 10.26 -33.58
CA ASP A 602 -20.67 11.02 -34.82
C ASP A 602 -19.19 11.36 -35.03
N ALA A 603 -18.33 10.38 -34.76
CA ALA A 603 -16.90 10.57 -34.78
C ALA A 603 -16.34 10.30 -36.19
N VAL A 604 -15.43 11.13 -36.66
CA VAL A 604 -14.82 11.04 -37.99
C VAL A 604 -13.30 11.01 -37.83
N LEU A 605 -12.70 9.83 -38.07
CA LEU A 605 -11.25 9.65 -38.07
C LEU A 605 -10.71 10.06 -39.44
N LYS A 606 -9.77 11.01 -39.45
CA LYS A 606 -9.01 11.37 -40.65
C LYS A 606 -7.52 11.17 -40.44
N ILE A 607 -6.86 10.71 -41.49
CA ILE A 607 -5.40 10.57 -41.58
C ILE A 607 -4.96 11.32 -42.84
N ASP A 608 -4.01 12.24 -42.70
CA ASP A 608 -3.51 13.14 -43.75
C ASP A 608 -4.67 13.83 -44.51
N GLY A 609 -5.66 14.31 -43.75
CA GLY A 609 -6.88 14.96 -44.27
C GLY A 609 -7.91 14.02 -44.91
N LYS A 610 -7.61 12.74 -45.13
CA LYS A 610 -8.54 11.77 -45.74
C LYS A 610 -9.41 11.10 -44.67
N VAL A 611 -10.72 11.03 -44.92
CA VAL A 611 -11.65 10.30 -44.05
C VAL A 611 -11.36 8.80 -44.14
N ILE A 612 -10.94 8.23 -43.01
CA ILE A 612 -10.64 6.80 -42.89
C ILE A 612 -11.85 6.03 -42.40
N LYS A 613 -12.56 6.59 -41.41
CA LYS A 613 -13.71 5.92 -40.81
C LYS A 613 -14.65 6.91 -40.14
N GLU A 614 -15.94 6.67 -40.30
CA GLU A 614 -17.01 7.32 -39.56
C GLU A 614 -17.62 6.35 -38.54
N TYR A 615 -17.87 6.84 -37.33
CA TYR A 615 -18.42 6.10 -36.21
C TYR A 615 -19.72 6.75 -35.75
N LYS A 616 -20.83 6.00 -35.82
CA LYS A 616 -22.08 6.43 -35.19
C LYS A 616 -21.95 6.49 -33.66
N VAL A 617 -21.29 5.49 -33.10
CA VAL A 617 -20.91 5.40 -31.69
C VAL A 617 -19.52 4.78 -31.63
N VAL A 618 -18.61 5.39 -30.88
CA VAL A 618 -17.29 4.82 -30.62
C VAL A 618 -17.40 3.92 -29.38
N PRO A 619 -17.02 2.63 -29.47
CA PRO A 619 -17.11 1.72 -28.34
C PRO A 619 -16.14 2.13 -27.23
N ASN A 620 -16.56 1.98 -25.98
CA ASN A 620 -15.66 2.17 -24.83
C ASN A 620 -14.92 0.87 -24.54
N LYS A 621 -13.65 0.97 -24.16
CA LYS A 621 -12.81 -0.16 -23.78
C LYS A 621 -13.43 -0.98 -22.64
N GLY A 622 -13.51 -2.31 -22.83
CA GLY A 622 -14.22 -3.21 -21.93
C GLY A 622 -13.64 -3.31 -20.51
N ASP A 623 -12.32 -3.23 -20.39
CA ASP A 623 -11.56 -3.41 -19.15
C ASP A 623 -11.09 -2.08 -18.52
N ALA A 624 -11.53 -0.93 -19.05
CA ALA A 624 -11.18 0.38 -18.51
C ALA A 624 -11.47 0.45 -16.99
N SER A 625 -10.49 0.94 -16.22
CA SER A 625 -10.51 0.84 -14.77
C SER A 625 -10.89 2.14 -14.04
N LYS A 626 -10.71 3.29 -14.69
CA LYS A 626 -10.79 4.61 -14.05
C LYS A 626 -11.56 5.65 -14.87
N TYR A 627 -11.21 5.83 -16.14
CA TYR A 627 -11.82 6.81 -17.05
C TYR A 627 -12.31 6.15 -18.33
N TYR A 628 -13.19 6.84 -19.05
CA TYR A 628 -13.62 6.41 -20.38
C TYR A 628 -12.47 6.49 -21.39
N GLN A 629 -12.28 5.41 -22.15
CA GLN A 629 -11.34 5.30 -23.26
C GLN A 629 -12.10 4.72 -24.45
N PHE A 630 -12.31 5.53 -25.49
CA PHE A 630 -13.12 5.18 -26.64
C PHE A 630 -12.23 4.65 -27.77
N MET A 631 -12.46 3.42 -28.19
CA MET A 631 -11.62 2.68 -29.12
C MET A 631 -12.01 2.99 -30.58
N LEU A 632 -11.10 3.65 -31.30
CA LEU A 632 -11.21 3.94 -32.73
C LEU A 632 -10.66 2.76 -33.56
N ALA A 633 -9.61 2.10 -33.09
CA ALA A 633 -9.16 0.81 -33.61
C ALA A 633 -8.72 -0.07 -32.42
N ASP A 634 -9.09 -1.35 -32.43
CA ASP A 634 -8.77 -2.27 -31.34
C ASP A 634 -8.61 -3.70 -31.86
N ALA A 635 -7.37 -4.07 -32.14
CA ALA A 635 -7.02 -5.40 -32.64
C ALA A 635 -7.16 -6.50 -31.57
N TYR A 636 -7.28 -6.12 -30.29
CA TYR A 636 -7.43 -7.07 -29.18
C TYR A 636 -8.90 -7.40 -28.88
N ALA A 637 -9.84 -6.64 -29.45
CA ALA A 637 -11.26 -6.96 -29.34
C ALA A 637 -11.61 -8.28 -30.05
N PRO A 638 -12.52 -9.10 -29.47
CA PRO A 638 -13.27 -8.86 -28.23
C PRO A 638 -12.59 -9.41 -26.96
N ALA A 639 -11.33 -9.85 -27.02
CA ALA A 639 -10.66 -10.54 -25.92
C ALA A 639 -10.51 -9.67 -24.65
N ASP A 640 -10.45 -8.34 -24.82
CA ASP A 640 -10.41 -7.34 -23.73
C ASP A 640 -11.82 -6.88 -23.26
N GLY A 641 -12.88 -7.46 -23.84
CA GLY A 641 -14.27 -7.15 -23.51
C GLY A 641 -14.86 -5.97 -24.27
N THR A 642 -14.12 -5.34 -25.19
CA THR A 642 -14.65 -4.29 -26.06
C THR A 642 -15.64 -4.89 -27.07
N LYS A 643 -16.88 -4.39 -27.06
CA LYS A 643 -17.95 -4.80 -27.99
C LYS A 643 -18.02 -3.84 -29.17
N ASP A 644 -18.32 -4.37 -30.35
CA ASP A 644 -18.52 -3.58 -31.57
C ASP A 644 -17.30 -2.71 -31.95
N ALA A 645 -16.09 -3.14 -31.56
CA ALA A 645 -14.83 -2.52 -31.95
C ALA A 645 -14.71 -2.43 -33.47
N ALA A 646 -14.13 -1.33 -33.95
CA ALA A 646 -13.64 -1.27 -35.31
C ALA A 646 -12.24 -1.88 -35.36
N TYR A 647 -11.94 -2.58 -36.46
CA TYR A 647 -10.69 -3.32 -36.64
C TYR A 647 -10.42 -4.39 -35.56
N PRO A 648 -11.39 -5.26 -35.21
CA PRO A 648 -11.16 -6.38 -34.28
C PRO A 648 -10.30 -7.47 -34.93
N SER A 649 -9.76 -8.37 -34.10
CA SER A 649 -8.93 -9.53 -34.47
C SER A 649 -9.13 -10.03 -35.90
N GLY A 650 -8.12 -9.84 -36.76
CA GLY A 650 -8.15 -10.21 -38.19
C GLY A 650 -8.52 -9.09 -39.17
N SER A 651 -8.97 -7.93 -38.68
CA SER A 651 -9.15 -6.70 -39.46
C SER A 651 -8.29 -5.59 -38.87
N GLU A 652 -7.41 -5.00 -39.68
CA GLU A 652 -6.32 -4.15 -39.17
C GLU A 652 -6.35 -2.76 -39.80
N LEU A 653 -6.16 -1.71 -39.00
CA LEU A 653 -5.94 -0.36 -39.50
C LEU A 653 -4.47 -0.20 -39.89
N LYS A 654 -4.17 -0.31 -41.18
CA LYS A 654 -2.80 -0.26 -41.76
C LYS A 654 -2.41 1.11 -42.31
N THR A 655 -3.37 2.02 -42.44
CA THR A 655 -3.11 3.38 -42.93
C THR A 655 -2.45 4.19 -41.82
N PHE A 656 -1.20 4.60 -42.03
CA PHE A 656 -0.45 5.46 -41.12
C PHE A 656 -0.43 6.91 -41.58
N PRO A 657 -0.38 7.88 -40.65
CA PRO A 657 -0.16 9.28 -41.00
C PRO A 657 1.27 9.49 -41.50
N THR A 658 1.38 10.26 -42.56
CA THR A 658 2.63 10.83 -43.10
C THR A 658 2.81 12.29 -42.68
N ASP A 659 1.74 12.92 -42.19
CA ASP A 659 1.77 14.25 -41.59
C ASP A 659 0.78 14.40 -40.42
N SER A 660 -0.47 13.94 -40.55
CA SER A 660 -1.48 14.25 -39.52
C SER A 660 -2.48 13.14 -39.25
N ILE A 661 -2.95 13.10 -38.01
CA ILE A 661 -4.07 12.26 -37.58
C ILE A 661 -5.02 13.11 -36.73
N GLU A 662 -6.32 13.05 -37.03
CA GLU A 662 -7.35 13.81 -36.33
C GLU A 662 -8.63 13.01 -36.15
N ILE A 663 -9.34 13.31 -35.05
CA ILE A 663 -10.68 12.80 -34.78
C ILE A 663 -11.58 13.97 -34.38
N GLU A 664 -12.64 14.17 -35.16
CA GLU A 664 -13.75 15.06 -34.80
C GLU A 664 -14.85 14.20 -34.20
N TYR A 665 -15.45 14.61 -33.08
CA TYR A 665 -16.45 13.79 -32.38
C TYR A 665 -17.41 14.62 -31.53
N THR A 666 -18.53 14.03 -31.14
CA THR A 666 -19.49 14.62 -30.19
C THR A 666 -19.57 13.75 -28.93
N VAL A 667 -19.53 14.37 -27.75
CA VAL A 667 -19.75 13.67 -26.48
C VAL A 667 -21.18 13.86 -25.98
N ASN A 668 -21.76 12.80 -25.41
CA ASN A 668 -23.10 12.80 -24.83
C ASN A 668 -23.11 12.10 -23.47
N GLY A 669 -24.09 12.43 -22.63
CA GLY A 669 -24.28 11.79 -21.32
C GLY A 669 -23.33 12.26 -20.21
N VAL A 670 -22.55 13.32 -20.46
CA VAL A 670 -21.62 13.89 -19.48
C VAL A 670 -22.31 14.93 -18.60
N ASP A 671 -22.13 14.85 -17.27
CA ASP A 671 -22.64 15.86 -16.33
C ASP A 671 -21.61 16.98 -16.11
N PHE A 672 -21.72 18.03 -16.94
CA PHE A 672 -20.93 19.26 -16.83
C PHE A 672 -21.47 20.26 -15.79
N ASN A 673 -22.66 20.02 -15.23
CA ASN A 673 -23.36 20.98 -14.36
C ASN A 673 -23.36 20.56 -12.88
N SER A 674 -22.69 19.47 -12.54
CA SER A 674 -22.64 18.99 -11.17
C SER A 674 -21.89 19.94 -10.23
N LYS A 675 -22.51 20.28 -9.09
CA LYS A 675 -21.94 21.20 -8.09
C LYS A 675 -21.95 20.59 -6.70
N THR A 676 -20.86 20.75 -5.97
CA THR A 676 -20.83 20.40 -4.55
C THR A 676 -21.61 21.45 -3.74
N ILE A 677 -22.76 21.07 -3.20
CA ILE A 677 -23.63 21.96 -2.39
C ILE A 677 -23.51 21.71 -0.88
N GLY A 678 -22.78 20.67 -0.49
CA GLY A 678 -22.51 20.32 0.90
C GLY A 678 -21.15 20.79 1.42
N VAL A 679 -20.83 20.39 2.65
CA VAL A 679 -19.48 20.49 3.21
C VAL A 679 -18.56 19.63 2.35
N LYS A 680 -17.47 20.22 1.84
CA LYS A 680 -16.49 19.55 0.97
C LYS A 680 -15.91 18.28 1.62
N LYS A 681 -15.59 17.27 0.81
CA LYS A 681 -14.93 16.02 1.25
C LYS A 681 -13.65 16.36 2.04
N GLY A 682 -13.38 15.61 3.09
CA GLY A 682 -12.21 15.81 3.96
C GLY A 682 -12.40 16.88 5.04
N LYS A 683 -13.26 17.88 4.82
CA LYS A 683 -13.55 18.91 5.83
C LYS A 683 -14.42 18.37 6.96
N THR A 684 -14.39 19.05 8.09
CA THR A 684 -15.16 18.67 9.28
C THR A 684 -16.25 19.69 9.59
N PHE A 685 -17.37 19.23 10.13
CA PHE A 685 -18.40 20.10 10.70
C PHE A 685 -18.86 19.56 12.06
N THR A 686 -19.48 20.44 12.86
CA THR A 686 -20.05 20.08 14.16
C THR A 686 -21.57 20.17 14.08
N GLN A 687 -22.27 19.12 14.53
CA GLN A 687 -23.72 19.16 14.66
C GLN A 687 -24.14 18.48 15.96
N GLY A 688 -24.90 19.22 16.77
CA GLY A 688 -25.37 18.74 18.07
C GLY A 688 -24.20 18.33 18.97
N ASN A 689 -24.17 17.06 19.36
CA ASN A 689 -23.20 16.51 20.32
C ASN A 689 -21.90 15.99 19.67
N PHE A 690 -21.79 16.00 18.34
CA PHE A 690 -20.74 15.29 17.63
C PHE A 690 -20.03 16.18 16.60
N LYS A 691 -18.76 15.84 16.35
CA LYS A 691 -17.95 16.35 15.24
C LYS A 691 -17.87 15.28 14.16
N TYR A 692 -18.01 15.69 12.90
CA TYR A 692 -18.06 14.82 11.73
C TYR A 692 -17.00 15.23 10.72
N LYS A 693 -16.32 14.26 10.10
CA LYS A 693 -15.49 14.46 8.89
C LYS A 693 -16.26 13.94 7.69
N VAL A 694 -16.38 14.75 6.65
CA VAL A 694 -17.06 14.36 5.41
C VAL A 694 -16.19 13.37 4.65
N THR A 695 -16.76 12.20 4.35
CA THR A 695 -16.11 11.16 3.55
C THR A 695 -16.66 11.11 2.11
N LYS A 696 -17.88 11.59 1.90
CA LYS A 696 -18.48 11.86 0.58
C LYS A 696 -19.30 13.15 0.67
N ALA A 697 -18.99 14.12 -0.19
CA ALA A 697 -19.70 15.38 -0.25
C ALA A 697 -21.13 15.19 -0.77
N VAL A 698 -21.99 16.17 -0.52
CA VAL A 698 -23.30 16.27 -1.17
C VAL A 698 -23.14 17.06 -2.44
N VAL A 699 -23.51 16.44 -3.55
CA VAL A 699 -23.46 16.98 -4.91
C VAL A 699 -24.88 17.13 -5.44
N LEU A 700 -25.16 18.27 -6.07
CA LEU A 700 -26.28 18.53 -6.97
C LEU A 700 -25.81 18.13 -8.36
N SER A 701 -26.41 17.13 -8.98
CA SER A 701 -26.13 16.81 -10.39
C SER A 701 -26.81 17.82 -11.32
N GLY A 702 -26.40 17.84 -12.59
CA GLY A 702 -26.99 18.72 -13.60
C GLY A 702 -28.49 18.57 -13.81
N ASP A 703 -29.08 17.42 -13.45
CA ASP A 703 -30.52 17.14 -13.46
C ASP A 703 -31.25 17.54 -12.16
N ASN A 704 -30.65 18.44 -11.36
CA ASN A 704 -31.15 18.93 -10.07
C ASN A 704 -31.35 17.85 -8.99
N LYS A 705 -30.76 16.66 -9.11
CA LYS A 705 -30.82 15.65 -8.04
C LYS A 705 -29.75 15.88 -6.97
N VAL A 706 -30.18 15.82 -5.71
CA VAL A 706 -29.28 15.93 -4.55
C VAL A 706 -28.83 14.55 -4.10
N SER A 707 -27.53 14.28 -4.21
CA SER A 707 -26.93 13.03 -3.73
C SER A 707 -26.86 12.95 -2.18
N LYS A 708 -26.75 11.72 -1.66
CA LYS A 708 -26.53 11.51 -0.21
C LYS A 708 -25.05 11.55 0.11
N GLY A 709 -24.63 12.50 0.94
CA GLY A 709 -23.28 12.55 1.48
C GLY A 709 -23.03 11.49 2.56
N THR A 710 -21.78 11.28 2.92
CA THR A 710 -21.38 10.39 4.03
C THR A 710 -20.39 11.05 4.96
N VAL A 711 -20.44 10.68 6.23
CA VAL A 711 -19.56 11.21 7.27
C VAL A 711 -19.03 10.12 8.21
N GLN A 712 -17.85 10.38 8.75
CA GLN A 712 -17.28 9.69 9.91
C GLN A 712 -17.44 10.56 11.15
N VAL A 713 -17.87 9.99 12.28
CA VAL A 713 -17.82 10.68 13.57
C VAL A 713 -16.37 10.74 14.05
N VAL A 714 -15.79 11.94 14.15
CA VAL A 714 -14.40 12.12 14.59
C VAL A 714 -14.29 12.49 16.06
N GLY A 715 -15.39 12.90 16.71
CA GLY A 715 -15.43 13.00 18.16
C GLY A 715 -16.65 13.72 18.73
N LEU A 716 -16.57 14.12 19.99
CA LEU A 716 -17.59 14.93 20.66
C LEU A 716 -17.40 16.43 20.38
N SER A 717 -18.51 17.14 20.21
CA SER A 717 -18.53 18.61 20.21
C SER A 717 -18.29 19.17 21.63
N LYS A 718 -18.07 20.49 21.76
CA LYS A 718 -18.02 21.15 23.08
C LYS A 718 -19.27 20.83 23.92
N LYS A 719 -20.45 20.81 23.30
CA LYS A 719 -21.74 20.40 23.92
C LYS A 719 -21.73 18.92 24.30
N GLY A 720 -21.29 18.04 23.40
CA GLY A 720 -21.20 16.60 23.64
C GLY A 720 -20.30 16.22 24.81
N LYS A 721 -19.14 16.87 24.96
CA LYS A 721 -18.19 16.62 26.06
C LYS A 721 -18.80 16.88 27.46
N LYS A 722 -19.82 17.74 27.55
CA LYS A 722 -20.53 18.07 28.79
C LYS A 722 -21.68 17.09 29.12
N LYS A 723 -22.12 16.25 28.17
CA LYS A 723 -23.30 15.40 28.35
C LYS A 723 -22.98 14.10 29.09
N ALA A 724 -23.86 13.74 30.04
CA ALA A 724 -23.79 12.48 30.76
C ALA A 724 -24.39 11.30 29.98
N SER A 725 -25.28 11.56 29.03
CA SER A 725 -25.91 10.53 28.19
C SER A 725 -25.91 10.99 26.73
N LEU A 726 -25.47 10.12 25.82
CA LEU A 726 -25.42 10.39 24.38
C LEU A 726 -25.96 9.21 23.58
N SER A 727 -26.57 9.50 22.44
CA SER A 727 -26.97 8.51 21.44
C SER A 727 -26.54 8.97 20.06
N LEU A 728 -25.94 8.07 19.28
CA LEU A 728 -25.56 8.33 17.90
C LEU A 728 -26.69 7.90 16.94
N GLY A 729 -27.05 8.79 16.01
CA GLY A 729 -28.06 8.55 14.98
C GLY A 729 -27.49 7.88 13.72
N ALA A 730 -28.36 7.65 12.73
CA ALA A 730 -27.97 7.11 11.42
C ALA A 730 -27.47 8.20 10.45
N THR A 731 -27.81 9.46 10.70
CA THR A 731 -27.53 10.60 9.83
C THR A 731 -27.08 11.83 10.62
N ALA A 732 -26.31 12.69 9.97
CA ALA A 732 -26.02 14.07 10.36
C ALA A 732 -26.63 15.02 9.33
N LYS A 733 -26.97 16.24 9.75
CA LYS A 733 -27.59 17.27 8.91
C LYS A 733 -26.83 18.60 9.05
N VAL A 734 -26.65 19.31 7.96
CA VAL A 734 -26.03 20.65 7.92
C VAL A 734 -26.97 21.58 7.15
N THR A 735 -27.30 22.73 7.73
CA THR A 735 -27.97 23.81 7.02
C THR A 735 -26.90 24.63 6.30
N SER A 736 -26.98 24.74 4.98
CA SER A 736 -26.10 25.64 4.20
C SER A 736 -26.80 26.97 4.00
N LYS A 737 -26.07 28.09 4.20
CA LYS A 737 -26.56 29.43 3.81
C LYS A 737 -26.62 29.60 2.29
N ALA A 738 -25.84 28.82 1.54
CA ALA A 738 -25.83 28.77 0.08
C ALA A 738 -27.00 27.94 -0.49
N ALA A 739 -28.19 28.05 0.08
CA ALA A 739 -29.38 27.40 -0.45
C ALA A 739 -29.73 28.07 -1.79
N ILE A 740 -29.27 27.46 -2.88
CA ILE A 740 -29.75 27.72 -4.23
C ILE A 740 -31.26 27.46 -4.19
N ALA A 741 -32.05 28.38 -4.75
CA ALA A 741 -33.51 28.52 -4.63
C ALA A 741 -34.36 27.27 -4.95
N THR A 742 -33.74 26.15 -5.32
CA THR A 742 -34.38 24.91 -5.76
C THR A 742 -33.86 23.62 -5.08
N ALA A 743 -32.90 23.69 -4.15
CA ALA A 743 -32.38 22.51 -3.43
C ALA A 743 -32.60 22.60 -1.91
N ALA A 744 -32.94 21.47 -1.28
CA ALA A 744 -33.29 21.39 0.14
C ALA A 744 -32.31 22.18 1.03
N SER A 745 -32.80 23.10 1.85
CA SER A 745 -31.99 23.93 2.78
C SER A 745 -31.20 23.13 3.84
N VAL A 746 -31.38 21.81 3.87
CA VAL A 746 -30.77 20.89 4.85
C VAL A 746 -30.09 19.71 4.14
N MET A 747 -28.76 19.74 4.12
CA MET A 747 -27.91 18.68 3.58
C MET A 747 -27.85 17.50 4.55
N THR A 748 -28.20 16.30 4.10
CA THR A 748 -28.19 15.09 4.93
C THR A 748 -27.02 14.16 4.59
N TYR A 749 -26.27 13.75 5.61
CA TYR A 749 -25.14 12.84 5.53
C TYR A 749 -25.44 11.54 6.25
N LYS A 750 -25.17 10.39 5.63
CA LYS A 750 -25.19 9.09 6.33
C LYS A 750 -23.95 8.95 7.20
N ILE A 751 -24.13 8.56 8.46
CA ILE A 751 -23.02 8.27 9.38
C ILE A 751 -22.56 6.83 9.13
N THR A 752 -21.44 6.64 8.43
CA THR A 752 -20.98 5.30 8.00
C THR A 752 -19.94 4.71 8.95
N SER A 753 -19.19 5.54 9.67
CA SER A 753 -18.14 5.08 10.58
C SER A 753 -17.91 6.05 11.75
N VAL A 754 -17.08 5.60 12.70
CA VAL A 754 -16.64 6.37 13.86
C VAL A 754 -15.11 6.22 13.94
N LYS A 755 -14.39 7.32 14.14
CA LYS A 755 -12.91 7.34 14.25
C LYS A 755 -12.47 6.55 15.49
N SER A 756 -11.33 5.89 15.41
CA SER A 756 -10.65 5.31 16.57
C SER A 756 -10.50 6.36 17.66
N GLY A 757 -10.87 6.03 18.90
CA GLY A 757 -10.78 6.97 20.02
C GLY A 757 -11.73 8.18 19.98
N ALA A 758 -12.74 8.22 19.11
CA ALA A 758 -13.63 9.39 18.97
C ALA A 758 -14.25 9.90 20.28
N PHE A 759 -14.46 9.02 21.27
CA PHE A 759 -15.02 9.38 22.58
C PHE A 759 -14.03 9.13 23.73
N LYS A 760 -12.72 8.95 23.45
CA LYS A 760 -11.66 8.77 24.46
C LYS A 760 -11.68 9.90 25.50
N ASN A 761 -11.38 9.57 26.75
CA ASN A 761 -11.27 10.52 27.86
C ASN A 761 -12.56 11.34 28.14
N SER A 762 -13.74 10.87 27.71
CA SER A 762 -15.00 11.61 27.94
C SER A 762 -15.36 11.65 29.44
N ALA A 763 -14.92 12.70 30.13
CA ALA A 763 -14.93 12.80 31.59
C ALA A 763 -16.32 12.86 32.22
N LYS A 764 -17.33 13.33 31.48
CA LYS A 764 -18.73 13.44 31.97
C LYS A 764 -19.63 12.30 31.50
N LEU A 765 -19.23 11.56 30.46
CA LEU A 765 -20.08 10.56 29.81
C LEU A 765 -20.35 9.36 30.74
N LYS A 766 -21.63 9.13 31.07
CA LYS A 766 -22.13 8.02 31.89
C LYS A 766 -22.84 6.95 31.05
N LYS A 767 -23.52 7.33 29.95
CA LYS A 767 -24.25 6.39 29.08
C LYS A 767 -24.02 6.72 27.61
N PHE A 768 -23.85 5.70 26.77
CA PHE A 768 -23.78 5.88 25.32
C PHE A 768 -24.63 4.84 24.58
N SER A 769 -25.37 5.25 23.55
CA SER A 769 -26.16 4.33 22.70
C SER A 769 -25.80 4.46 21.21
N PHE A 770 -25.46 3.33 20.60
CA PHE A 770 -25.38 3.14 19.14
C PHE A 770 -26.68 2.57 18.56
N LYS A 771 -27.76 2.44 19.34
CA LYS A 771 -29.00 1.76 18.90
C LYS A 771 -29.52 2.30 17.56
N LYS A 772 -29.48 3.63 17.38
CA LYS A 772 -29.94 4.33 16.16
C LYS A 772 -28.87 4.44 15.06
N ALA A 773 -27.62 4.05 15.32
CA ALA A 773 -26.53 4.11 14.34
C ALA A 773 -26.54 2.86 13.43
N THR A 774 -27.57 2.72 12.61
CA THR A 774 -27.84 1.51 11.79
C THR A 774 -26.87 1.30 10.63
N ASN A 775 -26.04 2.29 10.32
CA ASN A 775 -25.04 2.25 9.25
C ASN A 775 -23.62 1.94 9.77
N VAL A 776 -23.40 2.01 11.09
CA VAL A 776 -22.12 1.69 11.73
C VAL A 776 -22.08 0.20 12.06
N LYS A 777 -21.29 -0.56 11.29
CA LYS A 777 -21.21 -2.04 11.39
C LYS A 777 -20.16 -2.53 12.40
N THR A 778 -19.19 -1.68 12.72
CA THR A 778 -18.05 -2.01 13.58
C THR A 778 -17.86 -0.94 14.65
N LEU A 779 -17.55 -1.39 15.88
CA LEU A 779 -17.09 -0.50 16.92
C LEU A 779 -15.60 -0.24 16.64
N PRO A 780 -15.11 1.00 16.68
CA PRO A 780 -13.71 1.29 16.42
C PRO A 780 -12.84 1.08 17.67
N SER A 781 -11.54 0.87 17.46
CA SER A 781 -10.56 0.70 18.54
C SER A 781 -10.51 1.94 19.45
N LYS A 782 -10.17 1.75 20.73
CA LYS A 782 -10.00 2.84 21.73
C LYS A 782 -11.22 3.77 21.92
N VAL A 783 -12.39 3.48 21.34
CA VAL A 783 -13.49 4.45 21.17
C VAL A 783 -13.99 5.09 22.46
N PHE A 784 -14.04 4.35 23.58
CA PHE A 784 -14.38 4.87 24.91
C PHE A 784 -13.21 4.75 25.89
N MET A 785 -11.98 4.64 25.41
CA MET A 785 -10.82 4.47 26.29
C MET A 785 -10.77 5.60 27.34
N ASN A 786 -10.56 5.22 28.61
CA ASN A 786 -10.51 6.11 29.77
C ASN A 786 -11.77 6.97 29.99
N CYS A 787 -12.95 6.54 29.53
CA CYS A 787 -14.22 7.13 29.95
C CYS A 787 -14.56 6.72 31.39
N LYS A 788 -13.85 7.31 32.37
CA LYS A 788 -13.86 6.89 33.78
C LYS A 788 -15.27 6.89 34.42
N LYS A 789 -16.22 7.69 33.91
CA LYS A 789 -17.60 7.78 34.41
C LYS A 789 -18.62 6.92 33.63
N LEU A 790 -18.21 6.26 32.54
CA LEU A 790 -19.10 5.48 31.68
C LEU A 790 -19.63 4.26 32.44
N LYS A 791 -20.94 4.18 32.61
CA LYS A 791 -21.67 3.11 33.32
C LYS A 791 -22.31 2.11 32.37
N SER A 792 -22.86 2.58 31.25
CA SER A 792 -23.57 1.70 30.32
C SER A 792 -23.36 2.06 28.85
N VAL A 793 -23.20 1.04 28.00
CA VAL A 793 -23.18 1.19 26.54
C VAL A 793 -24.18 0.26 25.87
N GLU A 794 -24.96 0.79 24.93
CA GLU A 794 -25.86 0.03 24.08
C GLU A 794 -25.31 -0.05 22.65
N LEU A 795 -25.11 -1.26 22.13
CA LEU A 795 -24.61 -1.52 20.78
C LEU A 795 -25.77 -1.65 19.78
N SER A 796 -25.50 -1.29 18.51
CA SER A 796 -26.47 -1.43 17.42
C SER A 796 -26.74 -2.90 17.06
N LYS A 797 -27.85 -3.18 16.38
CA LYS A 797 -28.18 -4.54 15.90
C LYS A 797 -27.24 -5.07 14.81
N LYS A 798 -26.44 -4.21 14.18
CA LYS A 798 -25.48 -4.57 13.12
C LYS A 798 -24.04 -4.69 13.62
N MET A 799 -23.80 -4.47 14.92
CA MET A 799 -22.45 -4.46 15.49
C MET A 799 -21.88 -5.88 15.53
N LYS A 800 -20.77 -6.13 14.83
CA LYS A 800 -20.18 -7.48 14.72
C LYS A 800 -19.05 -7.76 15.71
N LYS A 801 -18.27 -6.74 16.12
CA LYS A 801 -17.04 -6.92 16.89
C LYS A 801 -16.89 -5.86 17.98
N ILE A 802 -16.23 -6.23 19.08
CA ILE A 802 -15.67 -5.28 20.06
C ILE A 802 -14.14 -5.34 19.94
N PRO A 803 -13.48 -4.30 19.40
CA PRO A 803 -12.05 -4.34 19.08
C PRO A 803 -11.17 -4.03 20.29
N ALA A 804 -9.85 -4.01 20.05
CA ALA A 804 -8.84 -3.72 21.06
C ALA A 804 -9.06 -2.38 21.76
N LYS A 805 -8.88 -2.40 23.08
CA LYS A 805 -8.94 -1.22 23.97
C LYS A 805 -10.26 -0.41 23.91
N ALA A 806 -11.33 -0.93 23.31
CA ALA A 806 -12.58 -0.19 23.09
C ALA A 806 -13.17 0.46 24.36
N PHE A 807 -13.05 -0.21 25.51
CA PHE A 807 -13.52 0.24 26.82
C PHE A 807 -12.40 0.27 27.87
N MET A 808 -11.13 0.23 27.45
CA MET A 808 -10.00 0.20 28.38
C MET A 808 -10.07 1.37 29.36
N GLY A 809 -9.90 1.11 30.66
CA GLY A 809 -9.93 2.15 31.70
C GLY A 809 -11.32 2.73 32.00
N CYS A 810 -12.42 2.15 31.50
CA CYS A 810 -13.78 2.53 31.89
C CYS A 810 -14.11 1.99 33.29
N LYS A 811 -13.57 2.65 34.33
CA LYS A 811 -13.60 2.20 35.74
C LYS A 811 -15.01 1.99 36.31
N LYS A 812 -16.04 2.66 35.77
CA LYS A 812 -17.44 2.58 36.24
C LYS A 812 -18.36 1.74 35.33
N LEU A 813 -17.85 1.08 34.28
CA LEU A 813 -18.67 0.36 33.32
C LEU A 813 -19.25 -0.91 33.95
N THR A 814 -20.57 -0.96 34.10
CA THR A 814 -21.28 -2.10 34.69
C THR A 814 -22.22 -2.79 33.71
N THR A 815 -22.61 -2.14 32.61
CA THR A 815 -23.62 -2.68 31.69
C THR A 815 -23.23 -2.54 30.24
N ILE A 816 -23.31 -3.64 29.49
CA ILE A 816 -23.26 -3.63 28.03
C ILE A 816 -24.55 -4.26 27.51
N LYS A 817 -25.37 -3.44 26.86
CA LYS A 817 -26.56 -3.91 26.17
C LYS A 817 -26.20 -4.21 24.73
N CYS A 818 -26.28 -5.48 24.33
CA CYS A 818 -25.93 -5.94 23.00
C CYS A 818 -27.07 -6.77 22.41
N ASN A 819 -27.72 -6.21 21.38
CA ASN A 819 -28.80 -6.90 20.67
C ASN A 819 -28.29 -7.74 19.49
N ALA A 820 -27.06 -7.50 19.01
CA ALA A 820 -26.43 -8.26 17.94
C ALA A 820 -25.71 -9.52 18.46
N LYS A 821 -25.55 -10.55 17.62
CA LYS A 821 -24.64 -11.68 17.91
C LYS A 821 -23.20 -11.25 17.57
N LEU A 822 -22.37 -10.99 18.58
CA LEU A 822 -20.98 -10.58 18.35
C LEU A 822 -20.17 -11.75 17.78
N LYS A 823 -19.43 -11.53 16.70
CA LYS A 823 -18.46 -12.49 16.16
C LYS A 823 -17.26 -12.61 17.10
N SER A 824 -16.64 -11.50 17.48
CA SER A 824 -15.46 -11.50 18.34
C SER A 824 -15.39 -10.31 19.32
N VAL A 825 -14.63 -10.50 20.40
CA VAL A 825 -14.32 -9.50 21.43
C VAL A 825 -12.83 -9.59 21.72
N SER A 826 -12.09 -8.49 21.55
CA SER A 826 -10.64 -8.46 21.77
C SER A 826 -10.27 -8.68 23.24
N LYS A 827 -9.17 -9.40 23.50
CA LYS A 827 -8.60 -9.67 24.84
C LYS A 827 -8.36 -8.39 25.66
N THR A 828 -8.06 -7.26 25.01
CA THR A 828 -7.76 -5.99 25.69
C THR A 828 -8.95 -5.02 25.79
N ALA A 829 -10.13 -5.40 25.28
CA ALA A 829 -11.28 -4.52 25.17
C ALA A 829 -11.71 -3.90 26.51
N PHE A 830 -11.56 -4.64 27.61
CA PHE A 830 -11.98 -4.27 28.97
C PHE A 830 -10.83 -4.14 29.97
N LYS A 831 -9.57 -4.01 29.52
CA LYS A 831 -8.42 -3.87 30.41
C LYS A 831 -8.60 -2.65 31.33
N LYS A 832 -8.30 -2.78 32.63
CA LYS A 832 -8.52 -1.75 33.67
C LYS A 832 -10.00 -1.37 33.93
N CYS A 833 -10.97 -2.21 33.55
CA CYS A 833 -12.37 -2.07 34.00
C CYS A 833 -12.56 -2.72 35.39
N LYS A 834 -12.81 -1.90 36.42
CA LYS A 834 -12.84 -2.36 37.82
C LYS A 834 -14.18 -2.99 38.27
N LYS A 835 -15.26 -2.82 37.51
CA LYS A 835 -16.61 -3.28 37.89
C LYS A 835 -17.06 -4.47 37.06
N LYS A 836 -17.84 -5.37 37.68
CA LYS A 836 -18.45 -6.53 37.02
C LYS A 836 -19.40 -6.07 35.92
N ILE A 837 -19.19 -6.56 34.70
CA ILE A 837 -20.00 -6.18 33.53
C ILE A 837 -21.17 -7.15 33.36
N LYS A 838 -22.39 -6.64 33.51
CA LYS A 838 -23.65 -7.32 33.14
C LYS A 838 -23.90 -7.13 31.65
N VAL A 839 -24.06 -8.24 30.93
CA VAL A 839 -24.47 -8.24 29.51
C VAL A 839 -25.98 -8.43 29.42
N THR A 840 -26.66 -7.51 28.75
CA THR A 840 -28.13 -7.53 28.52
C THR A 840 -28.45 -7.41 27.03
N GLY A 841 -29.71 -7.63 26.63
CA GLY A 841 -30.17 -7.58 25.23
C GLY A 841 -30.50 -8.94 24.62
N LYS A 842 -31.01 -8.94 23.37
CA LYS A 842 -31.54 -10.14 22.71
C LYS A 842 -30.53 -11.30 22.61
N SER A 843 -29.27 -11.00 22.34
CA SER A 843 -28.20 -12.02 22.19
C SER A 843 -27.39 -12.24 23.47
N LYS A 844 -27.99 -12.02 24.66
CA LYS A 844 -27.28 -12.05 25.95
C LYS A 844 -26.51 -13.35 26.21
N LYS A 845 -27.08 -14.54 25.92
CA LYS A 845 -26.45 -15.84 26.21
C LYS A 845 -25.13 -16.01 25.45
N ALA A 846 -25.16 -15.80 24.14
CA ALA A 846 -23.98 -15.89 23.27
C ALA A 846 -22.89 -14.85 23.61
N ASN A 847 -23.30 -13.60 23.88
CA ASN A 847 -22.35 -12.51 24.15
C ASN A 847 -21.77 -12.57 25.57
N LYS A 848 -22.54 -13.09 26.56
CA LYS A 848 -22.08 -13.25 27.94
C LYS A 848 -20.87 -14.16 28.02
N LYS A 849 -20.81 -15.28 27.26
CA LYS A 849 -19.64 -16.19 27.24
C LYS A 849 -18.39 -15.46 26.73
N LYS A 850 -18.50 -14.76 25.59
CA LYS A 850 -17.40 -14.00 24.95
C LYS A 850 -16.87 -12.86 25.83
N ILE A 851 -17.77 -12.04 26.38
CA ILE A 851 -17.39 -10.91 27.25
C ILE A 851 -16.85 -11.40 28.60
N LYS A 852 -17.45 -12.45 29.20
CA LYS A 852 -16.92 -13.04 30.45
C LYS A 852 -15.53 -13.66 30.27
N LYS A 853 -15.27 -14.39 29.18
CA LYS A 853 -13.95 -15.01 28.91
C LYS A 853 -12.83 -13.96 28.88
N VAL A 854 -13.11 -12.79 28.32
CA VAL A 854 -12.18 -11.66 28.28
C VAL A 854 -12.09 -10.95 29.63
N TYR A 855 -13.22 -10.74 30.32
CA TYR A 855 -13.26 -10.01 31.59
C TYR A 855 -12.65 -10.79 32.77
N LYS A 856 -12.73 -12.13 32.79
CA LYS A 856 -12.16 -12.98 33.86
C LYS A 856 -10.62 -12.96 33.91
N LYS A 857 -9.93 -12.57 32.84
CA LYS A 857 -8.46 -12.56 32.74
C LYS A 857 -7.82 -11.17 33.05
N VAL A 858 -8.60 -10.22 33.57
CA VAL A 858 -8.14 -8.82 33.78
C VAL A 858 -8.61 -8.20 35.11
N LYS A 859 -9.23 -9.02 35.97
CA LYS A 859 -9.15 -8.83 37.41
C LYS A 859 -7.80 -9.40 37.84
#